data_AF-A0A1B6J5X3-F1
#
_entry.id   AF-A0A1B6J5X3-F1
#
_cell.length_a   1.000
_cell.length_b   1.000
_cell.length_c   1.000
_cell.angle_alpha   90.00
_cell.angle_beta   90.00
_cell.angle_gamma   90.00
#
_symmetry.space_group_name_H-M   'P 1'
#
loop_
_entity.id
_entity.type
_entity.pdbx_description
1 polymer ?
#
loop_
_entity_poly.entity_id
_entity_poly.type
_entity_poly.pdbx_seq_one_letter_code
_entity_poly.pdbx_strand_id
1 'polypeptide(L)'
;MKISKEPVSAFAVYSEKFKQKKKSKPVIENGVKKINKTKKLGSDLKMRQMKEIGAILKHLADKSNVANNEIVKNITETNSKIKLKHSKNASQQEKSPFNFTETVSSNTTNNFSISLNKPSKKATKTMKLSKESDDNKGLKTFDENDKSVSIEQNIQLGPYLNKSFENGINGLSKHNEAKTGKPSKKCKAGKPNNLLYPKKTCNDRENSSSKVKKMKLKKTKDITSNNVSSLRNNGKKENLVLKKKSGFKTKLPEINEFVVKNKKDDSQERDCMDQKNSILAGESLFEWLIFPISQQDFMRQNWEKRPLLIQRENNRNYFSEVLSTPAIDAMLRENVVCFTKHLDITSYTDGVRETHNVSGRAQPNLVWDFYSNGCSVRLLNPQAFLPKIHALNATLQDYFGCFVGANVYLTPPNSQGFAPHYDDIEAFVLQIEGKKHWKVYPPRNDKEVLPRFSSPNFSQEEIGEPILDVTLEPGDLLYFPRGFIHQASTVEGEHSLHITLSAYQKTAWVDLLEKTLPLALKKAAAEDVEFRRGLPRDYLNIEHRGGDVEKKAFTDTAKQLVARLGHFLSLSLGAGVDQMGAQFMHDALPPVLTSEEKEKSSLGGGLRMEENGKLVNRVEFDMDTKVKLVRANICRLAEEEDEVRLYHCLDNPLEYHADEPQFLVLHPEGIPAITHLFRSYPAYVQVQRLPVDNKEALLPLISDLWDAGLLVAKQLQTSPQDD
;
A
#
# COMPACT_ATOMS: atom_id res chain seq x y z
N MET A 1 43.07 -12.28 -7.27
CA MET A 1 42.71 -13.72 -7.10
C MET A 1 41.22 -13.86 -7.43
N LYS A 2 40.79 -14.90 -8.16
CA LYS A 2 39.36 -15.15 -8.51
C LYS A 2 38.67 -16.03 -7.45
N ILE A 3 37.35 -16.26 -7.64
CA ILE A 3 36.36 -17.11 -6.92
C ILE A 3 35.42 -16.23 -6.08
N SER A 4 34.11 -16.03 -6.31
CA SER A 4 33.00 -16.65 -7.09
C SER A 4 32.01 -17.54 -6.29
N LYS A 5 30.72 -17.17 -6.40
CA LYS A 5 29.47 -17.94 -6.13
C LYS A 5 28.89 -17.94 -4.70
N GLU A 6 27.63 -17.51 -4.64
CA GLU A 6 26.61 -17.77 -3.61
C GLU A 6 25.82 -19.07 -3.93
N PRO A 7 24.73 -19.42 -3.21
CA PRO A 7 24.62 -19.66 -1.76
C PRO A 7 23.97 -21.04 -1.46
N VAL A 8 24.01 -21.52 -0.21
CA VAL A 8 23.22 -22.71 0.21
C VAL A 8 22.59 -22.52 1.60
N SER A 9 21.31 -22.89 1.67
CA SER A 9 20.47 -23.00 2.87
C SER A 9 21.05 -23.90 3.97
N ALA A 10 20.81 -23.53 5.24
CA ALA A 10 20.97 -24.43 6.38
C ALA A 10 19.91 -24.16 7.45
N PHE A 11 19.03 -25.14 7.71
CA PHE A 11 18.71 -25.60 9.07
C PHE A 11 17.89 -26.90 9.05
N ALA A 12 18.58 -28.05 9.13
CA ALA A 12 17.94 -29.36 9.28
C ALA A 12 18.89 -30.40 9.93
N VAL A 13 19.23 -30.21 11.21
CA VAL A 13 19.78 -31.29 12.06
C VAL A 13 19.26 -31.14 13.49
N TYR A 14 18.34 -32.01 13.90
CA TYR A 14 18.59 -32.97 14.99
C TYR A 14 17.54 -34.07 14.99
N SER A 15 17.97 -35.27 15.40
CA SER A 15 17.47 -36.53 14.84
C SER A 15 16.49 -37.33 15.71
N GLU A 16 15.87 -38.31 15.05
CA GLU A 16 15.20 -39.48 15.61
C GLU A 16 15.67 -39.97 17.00
N LYS A 17 14.70 -40.43 17.81
CA LYS A 17 14.87 -41.66 18.61
C LYS A 17 13.53 -42.31 19.00
N PHE A 18 13.52 -43.65 18.94
CA PHE A 18 12.52 -44.60 19.47
C PHE A 18 11.14 -44.76 18.80
N LYS A 19 11.09 -45.73 17.86
CA LYS A 19 10.01 -46.73 17.82
C LYS A 19 10.40 -47.93 18.71
N GLN A 20 9.53 -48.37 19.63
CA GLN A 20 9.00 -49.76 19.65
C GLN A 20 8.18 -50.15 20.92
N LYS A 21 7.22 -51.06 20.66
CA LYS A 21 6.54 -52.03 21.54
C LYS A 21 5.31 -51.61 22.39
N LYS A 22 4.37 -52.57 22.44
CA LYS A 22 2.99 -52.56 22.97
C LYS A 22 2.88 -53.57 24.14
N LYS A 23 1.69 -53.55 24.78
CA LYS A 23 1.14 -54.41 25.87
C LYS A 23 1.35 -53.75 27.25
N SER A 24 0.38 -53.69 28.16
CA SER A 24 -0.93 -54.37 28.28
C SER A 24 -2.03 -53.51 28.97
N LYS A 25 -3.26 -54.02 29.02
CA LYS A 25 -4.44 -53.60 29.85
C LYS A 25 -4.87 -54.83 30.69
N PRO A 26 -5.75 -54.76 31.72
CA PRO A 26 -6.83 -53.79 32.01
C PRO A 26 -6.77 -53.19 33.46
N VAL A 27 -7.73 -52.40 33.97
CA VAL A 27 -8.92 -52.88 34.72
C VAL A 27 -9.89 -51.73 35.11
N ILE A 28 -11.20 -52.02 34.98
CA ILE A 28 -12.42 -51.48 35.64
C ILE A 28 -12.90 -50.03 35.46
N GLU A 29 -14.01 -49.99 34.73
CA GLU A 29 -15.16 -49.09 34.75
C GLU A 29 -15.64 -48.63 36.14
N ASN A 30 -15.72 -47.31 36.36
CA ASN A 30 -16.78 -46.71 37.20
C ASN A 30 -17.02 -45.19 36.95
N GLY A 31 -16.20 -44.52 36.15
CA GLY A 31 -16.33 -43.07 35.90
C GLY A 31 -17.43 -42.62 34.91
N VAL A 32 -17.94 -43.50 34.05
CA VAL A 32 -18.70 -43.10 32.85
C VAL A 32 -20.10 -42.55 33.16
N LYS A 33 -20.75 -42.97 34.25
CA LYS A 33 -22.11 -42.50 34.61
C LYS A 33 -22.12 -41.12 35.29
N LYS A 34 -21.02 -40.67 35.91
CA LYS A 34 -20.95 -39.34 36.57
C LYS A 34 -20.69 -38.19 35.57
N ILE A 35 -19.95 -38.45 34.49
CA ILE A 35 -19.53 -37.43 33.50
C ILE A 35 -20.68 -36.97 32.58
N ASN A 36 -21.65 -37.84 32.31
CA ASN A 36 -22.77 -37.48 31.40
C ASN A 36 -23.85 -36.61 32.07
N LYS A 37 -23.94 -36.59 33.41
CA LYS A 37 -24.92 -35.75 34.13
C LYS A 37 -24.45 -34.29 34.26
N THR A 38 -23.15 -34.05 34.44
CA THR A 38 -22.56 -32.70 34.49
C THR A 38 -22.49 -32.03 33.12
N LYS A 39 -22.23 -32.78 32.03
CA LYS A 39 -22.21 -32.22 30.67
C LYS A 39 -23.56 -31.66 30.21
N LYS A 40 -24.69 -32.27 30.61
CA LYS A 40 -26.04 -31.82 30.24
C LYS A 40 -26.47 -30.56 31.01
N LEU A 41 -26.04 -30.42 32.26
CA LEU A 41 -26.34 -29.21 33.06
C LEU A 41 -25.57 -27.97 32.55
N GLY A 42 -24.33 -28.16 32.08
CA GLY A 42 -23.51 -27.09 31.51
C GLY A 42 -23.96 -26.59 30.12
N SER A 43 -24.59 -27.44 29.30
CA SER A 43 -25.15 -27.00 28.01
C SER A 43 -26.37 -26.11 28.20
N ASP A 44 -27.24 -26.44 29.15
CA ASP A 44 -28.50 -25.74 29.37
C ASP A 44 -28.26 -24.36 30.02
N LEU A 45 -27.23 -24.24 30.88
CA LEU A 45 -26.81 -22.96 31.45
C LEU A 45 -26.26 -22.00 30.38
N LYS A 46 -25.38 -22.48 29.49
CA LYS A 46 -24.85 -21.68 28.36
C LYS A 46 -25.96 -21.23 27.41
N MET A 47 -26.95 -22.08 27.15
CA MET A 47 -28.06 -21.74 26.26
C MET A 47 -28.99 -20.66 26.84
N ARG A 48 -29.15 -20.61 28.17
CA ARG A 48 -29.87 -19.53 28.87
C ARG A 48 -29.10 -18.20 28.81
N GLN A 49 -27.81 -18.21 29.15
CA GLN A 49 -26.97 -17.01 29.08
C GLN A 49 -26.89 -16.41 27.67
N MET A 50 -26.79 -17.24 26.62
CA MET A 50 -26.82 -16.77 25.23
C MET A 50 -28.16 -16.13 24.84
N LYS A 51 -29.29 -16.61 25.39
CA LYS A 51 -30.61 -15.98 25.17
C LYS A 51 -30.75 -14.64 25.91
N GLU A 52 -30.24 -14.52 27.12
CA GLU A 52 -30.22 -13.24 27.86
C GLU A 52 -29.35 -12.19 27.15
N ILE A 53 -28.14 -12.57 26.71
CA ILE A 53 -27.27 -11.70 25.91
C ILE A 53 -27.95 -11.28 24.61
N GLY A 54 -28.61 -12.20 23.91
CA GLY A 54 -29.38 -11.89 22.70
C GLY A 54 -30.55 -10.91 22.94
N ALA A 55 -31.24 -11.03 24.08
CA ALA A 55 -32.31 -10.10 24.47
C ALA A 55 -31.77 -8.71 24.82
N ILE A 56 -30.63 -8.63 25.52
CA ILE A 56 -29.95 -7.36 25.85
C ILE A 56 -29.48 -6.66 24.57
N LEU A 57 -28.82 -7.37 23.66
CA LEU A 57 -28.35 -6.82 22.38
C LEU A 57 -29.52 -6.33 21.51
N LYS A 58 -30.64 -7.05 21.49
CA LYS A 58 -31.85 -6.60 20.79
C LYS A 58 -32.42 -5.31 21.41
N HIS A 59 -32.53 -5.23 22.74
CA HIS A 59 -33.00 -4.03 23.43
C HIS A 59 -32.08 -2.80 23.22
N LEU A 60 -30.78 -3.02 23.09
CA LEU A 60 -29.81 -1.96 22.75
C LEU A 60 -29.93 -1.51 21.29
N ALA A 61 -30.14 -2.45 20.35
CA ALA A 61 -30.39 -2.12 18.94
C ALA A 61 -31.71 -1.36 18.76
N ASP A 62 -32.78 -1.78 19.44
CA ASP A 62 -34.09 -1.13 19.41
C ASP A 62 -34.00 0.31 19.98
N LYS A 63 -33.24 0.53 21.08
CA LYS A 63 -32.96 1.87 21.61
C LYS A 63 -32.14 2.75 20.67
N SER A 64 -31.13 2.19 19.99
CA SER A 64 -30.34 2.91 18.99
C SER A 64 -31.19 3.35 17.79
N ASN A 65 -32.11 2.50 17.34
CA ASN A 65 -33.04 2.83 16.26
C ASN A 65 -34.07 3.90 16.66
N VAL A 66 -34.56 3.91 17.91
CA VAL A 66 -35.43 5.00 18.39
C VAL A 66 -34.67 6.33 18.43
N ALA A 67 -33.45 6.37 18.97
CA ALA A 67 -32.64 7.58 19.00
C ALA A 67 -32.31 8.12 17.59
N ASN A 68 -31.96 7.25 16.65
CA ASN A 68 -31.71 7.64 15.26
C ASN A 68 -32.99 8.16 14.57
N ASN A 69 -34.16 7.57 14.85
CA ASN A 69 -35.43 8.04 14.29
C ASN A 69 -35.86 9.41 14.88
N GLU A 70 -35.60 9.69 16.15
CA GLU A 70 -35.82 11.03 16.72
C GLU A 70 -34.87 12.08 16.11
N ILE A 71 -33.59 11.75 15.90
CA ILE A 71 -32.63 12.62 15.22
C ILE A 71 -33.08 12.92 13.78
N VAL A 72 -33.46 11.89 13.00
CA VAL A 72 -33.97 12.07 11.62
C VAL A 72 -35.26 12.88 11.61
N LYS A 73 -36.17 12.69 12.58
CA LYS A 73 -37.41 13.47 12.68
C LYS A 73 -37.13 14.94 13.00
N ASN A 74 -36.22 15.23 13.94
CA ASN A 74 -35.79 16.60 14.27
C ASN A 74 -35.10 17.30 13.09
N ILE A 75 -34.27 16.59 12.32
CA ILE A 75 -33.66 17.12 11.09
C ILE A 75 -34.73 17.42 10.03
N THR A 76 -35.74 16.55 9.89
CA THR A 76 -36.84 16.73 8.92
C THR A 76 -37.78 17.88 9.30
N GLU A 77 -38.09 18.05 10.60
CA GLU A 77 -38.85 19.20 11.10
C GLU A 77 -38.08 20.52 11.00
N THR A 78 -36.75 20.49 11.12
CA THR A 78 -35.89 21.67 10.94
C THR A 78 -35.83 22.07 9.45
N ASN A 79 -35.63 21.11 8.55
CA ASN A 79 -35.58 21.35 7.11
C ASN A 79 -36.93 21.80 6.51
N SER A 80 -38.06 21.33 7.04
CA SER A 80 -39.39 21.82 6.63
C SER A 80 -39.66 23.26 7.12
N LYS A 81 -39.22 23.63 8.34
CA LYS A 81 -39.25 25.03 8.82
C LYS A 81 -38.35 25.97 8.01
N ILE A 82 -37.22 25.48 7.48
CA ILE A 82 -36.33 26.25 6.59
C ILE A 82 -36.98 26.46 5.20
N LYS A 83 -37.57 25.42 4.59
CA LYS A 83 -38.30 25.55 3.31
C LYS A 83 -39.50 26.52 3.40
N LEU A 84 -40.22 26.52 4.51
CA LEU A 84 -41.35 27.45 4.76
C LEU A 84 -40.93 28.91 4.97
N LYS A 85 -39.66 29.19 5.30
CA LYS A 85 -39.12 30.58 5.31
C LYS A 85 -38.67 31.05 3.94
N HIS A 86 -38.12 30.18 3.09
CA HIS A 86 -37.67 30.57 1.75
C HIS A 86 -38.80 30.75 0.72
N SER A 87 -39.97 30.12 0.89
CA SER A 87 -41.09 30.29 -0.07
C SER A 87 -41.96 31.54 0.14
N LYS A 88 -41.59 32.46 1.05
CA LYS A 88 -42.35 33.70 1.33
C LYS A 88 -41.67 35.01 0.91
N ASN A 89 -40.42 34.96 0.44
CA ASN A 89 -39.64 36.15 0.04
C ASN A 89 -39.33 36.21 -1.47
N ALA A 90 -40.05 35.46 -2.31
CA ALA A 90 -39.82 35.39 -3.76
C ALA A 90 -41.05 35.89 -4.54
N SER A 91 -41.55 37.10 -4.23
CA SER A 91 -42.63 37.74 -4.99
C SER A 91 -42.68 39.26 -4.81
N GLN A 92 -41.69 40.00 -5.33
CA GLN A 92 -41.89 41.38 -5.82
C GLN A 92 -40.69 41.93 -6.61
N GLN A 93 -40.99 42.33 -7.86
CA GLN A 93 -40.44 43.43 -8.66
C GLN A 93 -38.99 43.42 -9.20
N GLU A 94 -38.94 43.40 -10.53
CA GLU A 94 -37.88 43.98 -11.36
C GLU A 94 -37.93 45.53 -11.33
N LYS A 95 -36.78 46.21 -11.37
CA LYS A 95 -36.37 47.26 -12.35
C LYS A 95 -35.23 48.15 -11.82
N SER A 96 -34.39 48.58 -12.77
CA SER A 96 -33.15 49.38 -12.72
C SER A 96 -33.33 50.89 -12.37
N PRO A 97 -32.27 51.74 -12.36
CA PRO A 97 -30.95 51.70 -11.68
C PRO A 97 -30.64 53.05 -10.94
N PHE A 98 -29.35 53.40 -10.72
CA PHE A 98 -28.73 54.67 -10.23
C PHE A 98 -28.39 54.88 -8.72
N ASN A 99 -27.07 54.91 -8.45
CA ASN A 99 -26.24 55.96 -7.82
C ASN A 99 -26.55 56.70 -6.48
N PHE A 100 -25.42 56.94 -5.78
CA PHE A 100 -25.04 58.05 -4.87
C PHE A 100 -25.32 57.97 -3.33
N THR A 101 -24.18 57.88 -2.60
CA THR A 101 -23.74 58.64 -1.39
C THR A 101 -24.51 58.71 -0.05
N GLU A 102 -23.72 58.47 1.00
CA GLU A 102 -23.61 59.24 2.27
C GLU A 102 -24.66 59.18 3.42
N THR A 103 -24.26 58.44 4.47
CA THR A 103 -24.15 58.88 5.89
C THR A 103 -25.36 59.01 6.87
N VAL A 104 -25.00 58.84 8.15
CA VAL A 104 -25.65 59.27 9.42
C VAL A 104 -26.70 58.37 10.10
N SER A 105 -26.21 57.60 11.08
CA SER A 105 -26.74 57.26 12.43
C SER A 105 -28.24 57.06 12.71
N SER A 106 -28.56 56.03 13.53
CA SER A 106 -28.77 56.24 14.99
C SER A 106 -29.05 54.94 15.78
N ASN A 107 -28.90 55.03 17.11
CA ASN A 107 -28.88 53.93 18.08
C ASN A 107 -30.24 53.22 18.30
N THR A 108 -30.21 51.96 18.74
CA THR A 108 -30.75 51.63 20.09
C THR A 108 -30.23 50.30 20.64
N THR A 109 -29.86 50.33 21.93
CA THR A 109 -29.50 49.19 22.77
C THR A 109 -30.72 48.53 23.40
N ASN A 110 -30.61 47.25 23.80
CA ASN A 110 -31.29 46.80 25.02
C ASN A 110 -30.55 45.64 25.72
N ASN A 111 -30.17 45.87 26.97
CA ASN A 111 -29.73 44.85 27.92
C ASN A 111 -30.94 44.25 28.64
N PHE A 112 -30.80 43.03 29.17
CA PHE A 112 -31.55 42.62 30.35
C PHE A 112 -30.66 41.85 31.32
N SER A 113 -30.71 42.27 32.58
CA SER A 113 -29.99 41.68 33.71
C SER A 113 -30.88 41.72 34.95
N ILE A 114 -30.95 40.65 35.73
CA ILE A 114 -31.58 40.67 37.06
C ILE A 114 -30.64 40.01 38.08
N SER A 115 -30.51 40.68 39.23
CA SER A 115 -29.75 40.30 40.44
C SER A 115 -30.71 39.65 41.46
N LEU A 116 -30.39 39.03 42.60
CA LEU A 116 -29.45 39.27 43.72
C LEU A 116 -29.43 37.95 44.54
N ASN A 117 -28.41 37.55 45.32
CA ASN A 117 -28.17 38.04 46.70
C ASN A 117 -26.87 37.45 47.32
N LYS A 118 -26.28 38.20 48.27
CA LYS A 118 -25.24 37.82 49.27
C LYS A 118 -25.93 37.72 50.68
N PRO A 119 -25.28 37.47 51.86
CA PRO A 119 -23.85 37.53 52.27
C PRO A 119 -23.36 36.30 53.10
N SER A 120 -22.10 36.14 53.57
CA SER A 120 -21.34 36.94 54.57
C SER A 120 -19.93 36.29 54.80
N LYS A 121 -18.80 37.02 54.85
CA LYS A 121 -18.05 37.70 55.95
C LYS A 121 -17.05 36.86 56.78
N LYS A 122 -15.87 37.47 57.01
CA LYS A 122 -14.75 37.17 57.96
C LYS A 122 -13.77 36.03 57.58
N ALA A 123 -12.52 35.97 58.08
CA ALA A 123 -11.42 36.95 58.28
C ALA A 123 -10.28 36.33 59.12
N THR A 124 -8.99 36.59 58.78
CA THR A 124 -7.77 36.27 59.59
C THR A 124 -7.51 34.76 59.86
N LYS A 125 -6.32 34.27 60.26
CA LYS A 125 -5.09 34.88 60.82
C LYS A 125 -3.83 34.01 60.54
N THR A 126 -2.65 34.61 60.75
CA THR A 126 -1.27 34.09 60.62
C THR A 126 -0.83 33.08 61.71
N MET A 127 0.42 32.57 61.61
CA MET A 127 1.29 31.85 62.60
C MET A 127 1.28 30.29 62.56
N LYS A 128 2.38 29.56 62.89
CA LYS A 128 3.85 29.79 62.85
C LYS A 128 4.59 28.46 63.20
N LEU A 129 5.82 28.27 62.70
CA LEU A 129 6.98 27.56 63.31
C LEU A 129 6.86 26.19 64.04
N SER A 130 7.65 25.21 63.58
CA SER A 130 8.76 24.54 64.30
C SER A 130 9.52 23.63 63.30
N LYS A 131 10.83 23.79 63.05
CA LYS A 131 12.00 23.23 63.81
C LYS A 131 11.96 21.69 63.92
N GLU A 132 13.01 20.90 63.75
CA GLU A 132 14.47 21.07 63.46
C GLU A 132 15.01 19.67 63.02
N SER A 133 16.25 19.39 62.56
CA SER A 133 17.55 20.09 62.41
C SER A 133 18.47 19.34 61.40
N ASP A 134 19.45 20.04 60.80
CA ASP A 134 20.92 19.77 60.66
C ASP A 134 21.47 18.32 60.47
N ASP A 135 22.60 18.02 59.80
CA ASP A 135 23.80 18.77 59.31
C ASP A 135 24.16 18.31 57.86
N ASN A 136 24.83 19.02 56.93
CA ASN A 136 25.85 20.10 56.88
C ASN A 136 27.30 19.61 56.60
N LYS A 137 28.13 20.49 55.98
CA LYS A 137 29.48 20.35 55.36
C LYS A 137 29.51 19.90 53.88
N GLY A 138 30.21 20.59 52.98
CA GLY A 138 30.88 21.89 53.13
C GLY A 138 31.71 22.37 51.94
N LEU A 139 31.43 23.60 51.50
CA LEU A 139 32.36 24.67 51.08
C LEU A 139 33.72 24.33 50.41
N LYS A 140 33.97 24.94 49.24
CA LYS A 140 34.86 26.12 49.12
C LYS A 140 34.79 26.81 47.74
N THR A 141 34.79 28.14 47.78
CA THR A 141 34.98 29.08 46.65
C THR A 141 36.47 29.30 46.36
N PHE A 142 36.83 29.89 45.20
CA PHE A 142 37.82 31.00 45.13
C PHE A 142 37.91 31.66 43.73
N ASP A 143 37.64 32.97 43.73
CA ASP A 143 38.15 34.12 42.95
C ASP A 143 38.18 34.27 41.41
N GLU A 144 38.06 35.56 41.06
CA GLU A 144 38.01 36.23 39.76
C GLU A 144 39.41 36.69 39.27
N ASN A 145 39.51 37.07 37.98
CA ASN A 145 40.34 38.16 37.39
C ASN A 145 40.37 37.99 35.85
N ASP A 146 40.51 38.99 34.97
CA ASP A 146 40.21 40.43 34.96
C ASP A 146 40.44 40.95 33.50
N LYS A 147 39.77 42.04 33.07
CA LYS A 147 40.04 42.91 31.87
C LYS A 147 40.39 42.27 30.49
N SER A 148 39.72 42.61 29.39
CA SER A 148 39.74 43.97 28.80
C SER A 148 38.85 44.08 27.52
N VAL A 149 38.73 45.30 26.99
CA VAL A 149 37.66 45.76 26.06
C VAL A 149 38.17 46.01 24.63
N SER A 150 37.39 45.67 23.60
CA SER A 150 37.08 46.58 22.47
C SER A 150 35.95 46.08 21.57
N ILE A 151 35.32 47.05 20.88
CA ILE A 151 34.07 46.95 20.11
C ILE A 151 34.39 46.75 18.63
N GLU A 152 33.63 45.91 17.93
CA GLU A 152 33.15 46.26 16.59
C GLU A 152 31.80 45.59 16.29
N GLN A 153 30.89 46.34 15.67
CA GLN A 153 29.55 45.88 15.33
C GLN A 153 29.57 45.20 13.96
N ASN A 154 28.91 44.05 13.83
CA ASN A 154 28.23 43.70 12.59
C ASN A 154 27.00 42.84 12.87
N ILE A 155 25.90 43.17 12.19
CA ILE A 155 24.59 42.55 12.38
C ILE A 155 24.57 41.24 11.60
N GLN A 156 24.39 40.12 12.29
CA GLN A 156 24.26 38.81 11.67
C GLN A 156 22.80 38.38 11.66
N LEU A 157 22.17 38.46 10.49
CA LEU A 157 20.91 37.76 10.20
C LEU A 157 21.18 36.26 10.28
N GLY A 158 20.45 35.55 11.14
CA GLY A 158 20.69 34.13 11.41
C GLY A 158 19.91 33.20 10.45
N PRO A 159 20.50 32.05 10.06
CA PRO A 159 19.74 30.97 9.43
C PRO A 159 19.12 30.05 10.49
N TYR A 160 17.79 29.94 10.48
CA TYR A 160 17.10 28.78 11.07
C TYR A 160 17.24 27.59 10.11
N LEU A 161 18.39 26.91 10.15
CA LEU A 161 18.68 25.56 9.65
C LEU A 161 20.20 25.44 9.52
N ASN A 162 20.80 24.38 10.06
CA ASN A 162 22.24 24.17 9.94
C ASN A 162 22.61 22.68 9.99
N LYS A 163 22.55 22.00 8.83
CA LYS A 163 23.59 21.08 8.30
C LYS A 163 23.09 20.22 7.14
N SER A 164 23.63 20.48 5.96
CA SER A 164 24.01 19.47 4.97
C SER A 164 25.13 20.05 4.09
N PHE A 165 25.94 19.18 3.49
CA PHE A 165 27.19 19.46 2.74
C PHE A 165 28.45 19.86 3.55
N GLU A 166 29.32 18.86 3.79
CA GLU A 166 30.76 18.99 3.51
C GLU A 166 31.23 17.79 2.66
N ASN A 167 32.03 18.05 1.62
CA ASN A 167 32.48 17.05 0.65
C ASN A 167 33.80 16.38 1.04
N GLY A 168 33.87 15.06 0.87
CA GLY A 168 35.10 14.27 1.05
C GLY A 168 35.94 14.11 -0.22
N ILE A 169 36.56 15.18 -0.72
CA ILE A 169 37.67 15.08 -1.69
C ILE A 169 38.85 15.94 -1.22
N ASN A 170 39.94 15.28 -0.83
CA ASN A 170 41.30 15.77 -1.08
C ASN A 170 42.31 14.62 -0.97
N GLY A 171 43.23 14.54 -1.93
CA GLY A 171 44.27 13.51 -1.99
C GLY A 171 45.64 14.03 -1.57
N LEU A 172 46.59 13.10 -1.36
CA LEU A 172 48.01 13.44 -1.28
C LEU A 172 48.87 12.32 -1.90
N SER A 173 49.96 12.73 -2.54
CA SER A 173 50.74 11.99 -3.53
C SER A 173 51.84 11.09 -2.97
N LYS A 174 52.31 10.12 -3.78
CA LYS A 174 53.74 9.78 -3.91
C LYS A 174 54.08 9.06 -5.23
N HIS A 175 54.92 9.71 -6.06
CA HIS A 175 55.98 9.19 -6.96
C HIS A 175 55.98 7.69 -7.35
N ASN A 176 56.06 7.28 -8.62
CA ASN A 176 57.18 7.54 -9.55
C ASN A 176 56.88 7.20 -11.04
N GLU A 177 57.63 7.84 -11.95
CA GLU A 177 58.22 7.37 -13.25
C GLU A 177 57.48 6.36 -14.18
N ALA A 178 57.51 6.46 -15.53
CA ALA A 178 57.95 7.47 -16.50
C ALA A 178 57.46 7.08 -17.93
N LYS A 179 57.43 8.06 -18.88
CA LYS A 179 57.76 8.00 -20.34
C LYS A 179 57.36 6.74 -21.17
N THR A 180 56.79 6.77 -22.39
CA THR A 180 56.72 7.78 -23.48
C THR A 180 55.88 7.22 -24.67
N GLY A 181 55.41 8.08 -25.60
CA GLY A 181 55.39 7.73 -27.04
C GLY A 181 54.05 7.40 -27.76
N LYS A 182 53.51 8.39 -28.48
CA LYS A 182 52.83 8.23 -29.80
C LYS A 182 53.92 8.28 -30.92
N PRO A 183 53.67 8.12 -32.26
CA PRO A 183 52.49 7.65 -33.03
C PRO A 183 52.75 6.71 -34.26
N SER A 184 51.67 6.09 -34.79
CA SER A 184 51.30 5.94 -36.22
C SER A 184 51.93 4.93 -37.25
N LYS A 185 51.01 4.38 -38.07
CA LYS A 185 51.03 4.07 -39.54
C LYS A 185 51.42 2.67 -40.13
N LYS A 186 50.37 2.05 -40.71
CA LYS A 186 50.24 1.32 -42.02
C LYS A 186 50.61 -0.18 -42.17
N CYS A 187 49.55 -0.96 -42.47
CA CYS A 187 49.42 -2.01 -43.53
C CYS A 187 50.32 -3.28 -43.50
N LYS A 188 49.91 -4.50 -43.90
CA LYS A 188 48.74 -4.98 -44.70
C LYS A 188 48.53 -6.52 -44.52
N ALA A 189 47.33 -7.01 -44.83
CA ALA A 189 46.95 -8.37 -45.27
C ALA A 189 46.93 -9.58 -44.27
N GLY A 190 45.81 -10.32 -44.30
CA GLY A 190 45.59 -11.63 -43.64
C GLY A 190 44.09 -11.90 -43.41
N LYS A 191 43.50 -12.91 -44.08
CA LYS A 191 42.06 -13.27 -43.93
C LYS A 191 41.82 -14.22 -42.72
N PRO A 192 40.58 -14.28 -42.18
CA PRO A 192 40.30 -14.95 -40.90
C PRO A 192 39.91 -16.43 -41.04
N ASN A 193 40.14 -17.20 -39.96
CA ASN A 193 39.59 -18.55 -39.78
C ASN A 193 38.33 -18.53 -38.91
N ASN A 194 37.26 -19.16 -39.40
CA ASN A 194 36.07 -19.51 -38.62
C ASN A 194 36.26 -20.86 -37.91
N LEU A 195 35.67 -21.03 -36.73
CA LEU A 195 35.27 -22.33 -36.19
C LEU A 195 33.84 -22.25 -35.65
N LEU A 196 33.02 -23.25 -35.98
CA LEU A 196 31.57 -23.23 -35.83
C LEU A 196 31.07 -23.98 -34.58
N TYR A 197 29.90 -23.58 -34.09
CA TYR A 197 29.00 -24.44 -33.31
C TYR A 197 28.14 -25.33 -34.25
N PRO A 198 27.75 -26.55 -33.83
CA PRO A 198 27.09 -27.51 -34.71
C PRO A 198 25.58 -27.27 -34.85
N LYS A 199 25.09 -27.17 -36.09
CA LYS A 199 23.67 -27.40 -36.44
C LYS A 199 23.47 -28.87 -36.81
N LYS A 200 22.39 -29.49 -36.33
CA LYS A 200 21.83 -30.70 -36.93
C LYS A 200 20.72 -30.29 -37.90
N THR A 201 20.78 -30.77 -39.13
CA THR A 201 19.74 -30.62 -40.15
C THR A 201 19.31 -31.98 -40.67
N CYS A 202 18.05 -32.05 -41.13
CA CYS A 202 17.49 -33.23 -41.78
C CYS A 202 18.25 -33.61 -43.06
N ASN A 203 18.18 -34.88 -43.44
CA ASN A 203 18.65 -35.38 -44.73
C ASN A 203 17.45 -35.77 -45.59
N ASP A 204 17.32 -35.14 -46.75
CA ASP A 204 16.57 -35.70 -47.87
C ASP A 204 17.49 -36.54 -48.77
N ARG A 205 16.96 -37.62 -49.33
CA ARG A 205 17.54 -38.36 -50.47
C ARG A 205 16.42 -38.76 -51.42
N GLU A 206 16.65 -38.55 -52.71
CA GLU A 206 15.65 -38.78 -53.76
C GLU A 206 15.52 -40.25 -54.24
N ASN A 207 14.42 -40.49 -54.97
CA ASN A 207 14.18 -41.54 -55.96
C ASN A 207 14.01 -43.02 -55.52
N SER A 208 12.76 -43.51 -55.59
CA SER A 208 12.28 -44.21 -56.81
C SER A 208 10.79 -44.65 -56.76
N SER A 209 10.08 -44.46 -57.89
CA SER A 209 8.90 -45.20 -58.41
C SER A 209 7.98 -46.00 -57.45
N SER A 210 6.65 -45.81 -57.37
CA SER A 210 5.67 -46.16 -58.43
C SER A 210 4.18 -46.16 -57.98
N LYS A 211 3.26 -45.84 -58.92
CA LYS A 211 1.85 -46.32 -59.09
C LYS A 211 0.81 -46.25 -57.94
N VAL A 212 0.03 -45.15 -57.93
CA VAL A 212 -1.45 -45.07 -58.08
C VAL A 212 -2.34 -46.25 -57.62
N LYS A 213 -3.33 -45.97 -56.73
CA LYS A 213 -4.77 -46.33 -56.92
C LYS A 213 -5.74 -45.55 -56.03
N LYS A 214 -6.92 -45.22 -56.58
CA LYS A 214 -8.09 -44.56 -55.93
C LYS A 214 -9.07 -45.59 -55.33
N MET A 215 -9.85 -45.21 -54.31
CA MET A 215 -11.34 -45.30 -54.18
C MET A 215 -11.77 -45.23 -52.70
N LYS A 216 -12.57 -44.26 -52.23
CA LYS A 216 -14.05 -44.04 -52.35
C LYS A 216 -14.92 -44.80 -51.32
N LEU A 217 -15.50 -44.02 -50.39
CA LEU A 217 -16.83 -44.11 -49.73
C LEU A 217 -17.45 -45.47 -49.34
N LYS A 218 -17.98 -45.54 -48.11
CA LYS A 218 -19.45 -45.58 -47.86
C LYS A 218 -19.88 -45.28 -46.41
N LYS A 219 -21.09 -44.73 -46.26
CA LYS A 219 -21.86 -44.50 -45.02
C LYS A 219 -22.61 -45.77 -44.58
N THR A 220 -22.95 -45.88 -43.29
CA THR A 220 -24.24 -46.34 -42.66
C THR A 220 -24.00 -46.71 -41.19
N LYS A 221 -24.92 -46.63 -40.22
CA LYS A 221 -26.19 -45.89 -39.99
C LYS A 221 -26.55 -46.06 -38.50
N ASP A 222 -27.51 -45.31 -37.97
CA ASP A 222 -28.01 -45.38 -36.59
C ASP A 222 -28.61 -46.73 -36.19
N ILE A 223 -28.70 -47.01 -34.87
CA ILE A 223 -29.88 -47.58 -34.19
C ILE A 223 -29.76 -47.48 -32.64
N THR A 224 -30.89 -47.63 -31.95
CA THR A 224 -31.27 -47.03 -30.67
C THR A 224 -31.26 -47.95 -29.43
N SER A 225 -31.02 -47.33 -28.26
CA SER A 225 -31.76 -47.49 -26.97
C SER A 225 -31.90 -48.84 -26.22
N ASN A 226 -31.75 -48.71 -24.89
CA ASN A 226 -32.48 -49.37 -23.78
C ASN A 226 -31.98 -50.71 -23.15
N ASN A 227 -31.62 -50.58 -21.87
CA ASN A 227 -32.04 -51.39 -20.71
C ASN A 227 -32.02 -52.93 -20.77
N VAL A 228 -31.11 -53.55 -19.99
CA VAL A 228 -31.47 -54.65 -19.06
C VAL A 228 -30.74 -54.48 -17.72
N SER A 229 -31.44 -54.79 -16.63
CA SER A 229 -31.00 -54.68 -15.25
C SER A 229 -30.41 -55.98 -14.66
N SER A 230 -29.53 -55.82 -13.67
CA SER A 230 -29.34 -56.68 -12.48
C SER A 230 -29.13 -58.20 -12.65
N LEU A 231 -28.00 -58.72 -12.14
CA LEU A 231 -27.96 -59.54 -10.92
C LEU A 231 -26.53 -59.93 -10.48
N ARG A 232 -26.14 -59.37 -9.33
CA ARG A 232 -25.36 -59.96 -8.21
C ARG A 232 -24.52 -61.23 -8.45
N ASN A 233 -23.28 -61.19 -7.98
CA ASN A 233 -22.83 -62.20 -7.02
C ASN A 233 -21.94 -61.61 -5.90
N ASN A 234 -21.90 -62.28 -4.74
CA ASN A 234 -21.39 -61.72 -3.48
C ASN A 234 -19.94 -62.11 -3.13
N GLY A 235 -19.21 -61.21 -2.47
CA GLY A 235 -17.96 -61.50 -1.75
C GLY A 235 -17.65 -60.43 -0.69
N LYS A 236 -17.91 -60.71 0.60
CA LYS A 236 -17.67 -59.79 1.73
C LYS A 236 -16.20 -59.86 2.18
N LYS A 237 -15.48 -58.77 2.45
CA LYS A 237 -15.31 -58.01 3.72
C LYS A 237 -14.13 -57.03 3.47
N GLU A 238 -13.89 -55.91 4.14
CA GLU A 238 -14.21 -55.48 5.51
C GLU A 238 -14.19 -53.93 5.59
N ASN A 239 -15.04 -53.29 6.41
CA ASN A 239 -15.18 -51.83 6.48
C ASN A 239 -14.44 -51.22 7.70
N LEU A 240 -13.43 -50.37 7.44
CA LEU A 240 -12.87 -49.46 8.45
C LEU A 240 -13.52 -48.08 8.35
N VAL A 241 -14.55 -47.83 9.16
CA VAL A 241 -15.25 -46.54 9.21
C VAL A 241 -14.43 -45.53 10.02
N LEU A 242 -13.60 -44.74 9.33
CA LEU A 242 -13.07 -43.49 9.86
C LEU A 242 -14.16 -42.42 9.84
N LYS A 243 -14.52 -41.90 11.02
CA LYS A 243 -15.52 -40.83 11.17
C LYS A 243 -15.05 -39.57 10.46
N LYS A 244 -15.68 -39.22 9.34
CA LYS A 244 -15.63 -37.85 8.81
C LYS A 244 -16.13 -36.89 9.89
N LYS A 245 -15.25 -36.00 10.37
CA LYS A 245 -15.71 -34.74 10.98
C LYS A 245 -16.46 -33.95 9.90
N SER A 246 -17.50 -33.23 10.29
CA SER A 246 -18.29 -32.39 9.40
C SER A 246 -17.43 -31.28 8.80
N GLY A 247 -17.03 -31.44 7.54
CA GLY A 247 -16.52 -30.33 6.74
C GLY A 247 -17.64 -29.31 6.51
N PHE A 248 -17.30 -28.03 6.58
CA PHE A 248 -18.18 -26.97 6.09
C PHE A 248 -18.46 -27.24 4.61
N LYS A 249 -19.72 -27.54 4.27
CA LYS A 249 -20.21 -27.41 2.90
C LYS A 249 -20.69 -25.98 2.70
N THR A 250 -19.76 -25.03 2.59
CA THR A 250 -20.01 -23.84 1.77
C THR A 250 -20.23 -24.34 0.34
N LYS A 251 -21.42 -24.08 -0.22
CA LYS A 251 -21.67 -24.28 -1.65
C LYS A 251 -20.65 -23.39 -2.38
N LEU A 252 -19.88 -23.92 -3.33
CA LEU A 252 -19.08 -23.03 -4.17
C LEU A 252 -20.05 -22.04 -4.84
N PRO A 253 -19.76 -20.73 -4.80
CA PRO A 253 -20.57 -19.72 -5.48
C PRO A 253 -20.62 -20.04 -6.97
N GLU A 254 -21.77 -19.78 -7.59
CA GLU A 254 -21.90 -19.99 -9.04
C GLU A 254 -21.10 -18.92 -9.78
N ILE A 255 -20.47 -19.26 -10.92
CA ILE A 255 -19.58 -18.34 -11.67
C ILE A 255 -20.23 -16.97 -11.90
N ASN A 256 -21.54 -16.94 -12.15
CA ASN A 256 -22.35 -15.74 -12.33
C ASN A 256 -22.29 -14.74 -11.15
N GLU A 257 -21.95 -15.17 -9.93
CA GLU A 257 -21.79 -14.29 -8.76
C GLU A 257 -20.53 -13.41 -8.87
N PHE A 258 -19.52 -13.83 -9.64
CA PHE A 258 -18.27 -13.08 -9.85
C PHE A 258 -18.29 -12.21 -11.11
N VAL A 259 -19.19 -12.46 -12.06
CA VAL A 259 -19.12 -11.90 -13.41
C VAL A 259 -20.10 -10.74 -13.62
N VAL A 260 -19.57 -9.59 -14.03
CA VAL A 260 -20.31 -8.38 -14.38
C VAL A 260 -20.12 -8.11 -15.87
N LYS A 261 -21.18 -8.24 -16.66
CA LYS A 261 -21.16 -7.93 -18.10
C LYS A 261 -21.51 -6.47 -18.34
N ASN A 262 -20.54 -5.64 -18.72
CA ASN A 262 -20.81 -4.28 -19.16
C ASN A 262 -21.22 -4.27 -20.64
N LYS A 263 -22.50 -4.01 -20.90
CA LYS A 263 -23.05 -3.89 -22.25
C LYS A 263 -23.19 -2.44 -22.74
N LYS A 264 -22.86 -1.45 -21.92
CA LYS A 264 -22.89 -0.04 -22.34
C LYS A 264 -21.60 0.30 -23.08
N ASP A 265 -21.76 0.99 -24.20
CA ASP A 265 -20.67 1.77 -24.80
C ASP A 265 -20.38 2.93 -23.86
N ASP A 266 -19.24 2.86 -23.17
CA ASP A 266 -18.77 3.88 -22.22
C ASP A 266 -17.50 4.54 -22.75
N SER A 267 -17.57 4.99 -24.00
CA SER A 267 -16.56 5.79 -24.71
C SER A 267 -16.45 7.24 -24.23
N GLN A 268 -17.01 7.56 -23.06
CA GLN A 268 -16.77 8.84 -22.40
C GLN A 268 -15.35 8.86 -21.83
N GLU A 269 -14.48 9.62 -22.49
CA GLU A 269 -13.19 10.05 -21.95
C GLU A 269 -13.42 10.81 -20.63
N ARG A 270 -13.35 10.08 -19.52
CA ARG A 270 -13.29 10.69 -18.19
C ARG A 270 -11.85 11.11 -17.97
N ASP A 271 -11.54 12.37 -18.27
CA ASP A 271 -10.28 12.98 -17.87
C ASP A 271 -10.24 13.07 -16.34
N CYS A 272 -9.73 11.99 -15.74
CA CYS A 272 -9.51 11.85 -14.32
C CYS A 272 -8.16 12.45 -13.89
N MET A 273 -7.30 12.82 -14.84
CA MET A 273 -5.92 13.25 -14.57
C MET A 273 -5.81 14.78 -14.42
N ASP A 274 -6.68 15.57 -15.05
CA ASP A 274 -6.71 17.04 -14.90
C ASP A 274 -7.49 17.54 -13.66
N GLN A 275 -7.75 16.67 -12.68
CA GLN A 275 -8.43 17.07 -11.44
C GLN A 275 -7.48 17.77 -10.46
N LYS A 276 -7.83 19.02 -10.09
CA LYS A 276 -7.06 19.89 -9.16
C LYS A 276 -7.03 19.41 -7.69
N ASN A 277 -7.66 18.27 -7.40
CA ASN A 277 -7.71 17.61 -6.10
C ASN A 277 -7.34 16.14 -6.31
N SER A 278 -6.19 15.71 -5.80
CA SER A 278 -5.66 14.37 -6.06
C SER A 278 -6.44 13.25 -5.37
N ILE A 279 -7.17 13.56 -4.29
CA ILE A 279 -8.11 12.62 -3.66
C ILE A 279 -9.22 12.26 -4.66
N LEU A 280 -9.84 13.29 -5.27
CA LEU A 280 -10.91 13.07 -6.27
C LEU A 280 -10.36 12.47 -7.56
N ALA A 281 -9.11 12.78 -7.95
CA ALA A 281 -8.43 12.13 -9.06
C ALA A 281 -8.28 10.61 -8.82
N GLY A 282 -7.79 10.23 -7.63
CA GLY A 282 -7.66 8.85 -7.19
C GLY A 282 -9.00 8.10 -7.13
N GLU A 283 -10.02 8.71 -6.51
CA GLU A 283 -11.39 8.17 -6.47
C GLU A 283 -11.96 7.98 -7.89
N SER A 284 -11.83 8.98 -8.76
CA SER A 284 -12.35 8.97 -10.13
C SER A 284 -11.65 7.92 -11.01
N LEU A 285 -10.33 7.79 -10.87
CA LEU A 285 -9.52 6.81 -11.58
C LEU A 285 -9.82 5.39 -11.11
N PHE A 286 -9.97 5.19 -9.80
CA PHE A 286 -10.37 3.88 -9.28
C PHE A 286 -11.78 3.51 -9.73
N GLU A 287 -12.74 4.43 -9.70
CA GLU A 287 -14.09 4.19 -10.22
C GLU A 287 -14.11 3.89 -11.73
N TRP A 288 -13.27 4.56 -12.54
CA TRP A 288 -13.04 4.18 -13.92
C TRP A 288 -12.51 2.74 -14.03
N LEU A 289 -11.48 2.38 -13.26
CA LEU A 289 -10.86 1.05 -13.31
C LEU A 289 -11.89 -0.09 -13.08
N ILE A 290 -12.79 0.10 -12.11
CA ILE A 290 -13.82 -0.89 -11.73
C ILE A 290 -15.21 -0.64 -12.33
N PHE A 291 -15.37 0.31 -13.25
CA PHE A 291 -16.67 0.60 -13.88
C PHE A 291 -17.22 -0.66 -14.59
N PRO A 292 -18.49 -1.08 -14.38
CA PRO A 292 -19.63 -0.31 -13.87
C PRO A 292 -19.93 -0.49 -12.37
N ILE A 293 -19.02 -1.03 -11.58
CA ILE A 293 -19.22 -1.25 -10.14
C ILE A 293 -18.85 0.01 -9.36
N SER A 294 -19.69 0.41 -8.40
CA SER A 294 -19.38 1.54 -7.53
C SER A 294 -18.28 1.17 -6.53
N GLN A 295 -17.46 2.14 -6.16
CA GLN A 295 -16.39 1.96 -5.15
C GLN A 295 -16.96 1.36 -3.84
N GLN A 296 -18.13 1.83 -3.40
CA GLN A 296 -18.81 1.35 -2.20
C GLN A 296 -19.28 -0.11 -2.31
N ASP A 297 -19.71 -0.55 -3.48
CA ASP A 297 -20.09 -1.94 -3.73
C ASP A 297 -18.88 -2.86 -3.78
N PHE A 298 -17.81 -2.43 -4.47
CA PHE A 298 -16.55 -3.15 -4.52
C PHE A 298 -15.94 -3.36 -3.12
N MET A 299 -15.79 -2.28 -2.34
CA MET A 299 -15.23 -2.37 -0.98
C MET A 299 -16.11 -3.22 -0.04
N ARG A 300 -17.43 -3.15 -0.20
CA ARG A 300 -18.37 -3.93 0.61
C ARG A 300 -18.34 -5.42 0.24
N GLN A 301 -18.27 -5.76 -1.04
CA GLN A 301 -18.54 -7.12 -1.53
C GLN A 301 -17.32 -7.90 -2.03
N ASN A 302 -16.28 -7.24 -2.50
CA ASN A 302 -15.16 -7.86 -3.23
C ASN A 302 -13.82 -7.70 -2.52
N TRP A 303 -13.47 -6.47 -2.12
CA TRP A 303 -12.20 -6.16 -1.46
C TRP A 303 -11.91 -7.08 -0.26
N GLU A 304 -10.73 -7.72 -0.28
CA GLU A 304 -10.25 -8.72 0.68
C GLU A 304 -11.19 -9.94 0.90
N LYS A 305 -12.16 -10.17 0.01
CA LYS A 305 -13.23 -11.19 0.23
C LYS A 305 -13.36 -12.18 -0.92
N ARG A 306 -13.47 -11.70 -2.16
CA ARG A 306 -13.77 -12.55 -3.32
C ARG A 306 -13.37 -11.92 -4.65
N PRO A 307 -13.09 -12.74 -5.69
CA PRO A 307 -12.80 -12.24 -7.03
C PRO A 307 -13.93 -11.41 -7.64
N LEU A 308 -13.59 -10.61 -8.65
CA LEU A 308 -14.50 -9.86 -9.50
C LEU A 308 -14.00 -9.93 -10.94
N LEU A 309 -14.86 -10.36 -11.88
CA LEU A 309 -14.61 -10.24 -13.31
C LEU A 309 -15.56 -9.21 -13.90
N ILE A 310 -15.01 -8.17 -14.54
CA ILE A 310 -15.75 -7.21 -15.36
C ILE A 310 -15.44 -7.52 -16.82
N GLN A 311 -16.45 -7.99 -17.55
CA GLN A 311 -16.34 -8.25 -18.99
C GLN A 311 -16.80 -7.02 -19.77
N ARG A 312 -15.95 -6.50 -20.65
CA ARG A 312 -16.21 -5.30 -21.47
C ARG A 312 -16.39 -5.66 -22.95
N GLU A 313 -17.29 -6.60 -23.23
CA GLU A 313 -17.61 -7.13 -24.58
C GLU A 313 -17.74 -6.04 -25.66
N ASN A 314 -18.31 -4.89 -25.33
CA ASN A 314 -18.56 -3.77 -26.24
C ASN A 314 -17.48 -2.66 -26.24
N ASN A 315 -16.47 -2.71 -25.37
CA ASN A 315 -15.40 -1.71 -25.34
C ASN A 315 -14.03 -2.37 -25.12
N ARG A 316 -13.51 -2.99 -26.20
CA ARG A 316 -12.20 -3.65 -26.19
C ARG A 316 -11.00 -2.70 -26.11
N ASN A 317 -11.21 -1.42 -26.39
CA ASN A 317 -10.18 -0.39 -26.36
C ASN A 317 -10.06 0.29 -24.98
N TYR A 318 -10.82 -0.16 -23.97
CA TYR A 318 -10.90 0.49 -22.65
C TYR A 318 -9.54 0.73 -21.98
N PHE A 319 -8.57 -0.16 -22.22
CA PHE A 319 -7.20 -0.05 -21.70
C PHE A 319 -6.13 0.11 -22.81
N SER A 320 -6.51 0.23 -24.09
CA SER A 320 -5.54 0.25 -25.21
C SER A 320 -4.62 1.46 -25.18
N GLU A 321 -5.06 2.56 -24.56
CA GLU A 321 -4.21 3.73 -24.37
C GLU A 321 -3.12 3.53 -23.31
N VAL A 322 -3.28 2.61 -22.35
CA VAL A 322 -2.34 2.47 -21.21
C VAL A 322 -1.00 1.87 -21.65
N LEU A 323 -1.04 0.86 -22.53
CA LEU A 323 0.13 0.12 -23.00
C LEU A 323 -0.15 -0.57 -24.35
N SER A 324 0.91 -0.86 -25.11
CA SER A 324 0.85 -1.73 -26.29
C SER A 324 2.15 -2.51 -26.48
N THR A 325 2.14 -3.59 -27.26
CA THR A 325 3.32 -4.38 -27.60
C THR A 325 4.41 -3.57 -28.33
N PRO A 326 4.12 -2.63 -29.26
CA PRO A 326 5.12 -1.71 -29.80
C PRO A 326 5.79 -0.81 -28.75
N ALA A 327 5.07 -0.37 -27.71
CA ALA A 327 5.65 0.43 -26.64
C ALA A 327 6.70 -0.36 -25.82
N ILE A 328 6.52 -1.69 -25.70
CA ILE A 328 7.52 -2.57 -25.06
C ILE A 328 8.78 -2.70 -25.92
N ASP A 329 8.64 -2.81 -27.25
CA ASP A 329 9.80 -2.85 -28.17
C ASP A 329 10.58 -1.52 -28.18
N ALA A 330 9.87 -0.38 -28.22
CA ALA A 330 10.46 0.95 -28.08
C ALA A 330 11.22 1.09 -26.74
N MET A 331 10.57 0.73 -25.63
CA MET A 331 11.17 0.73 -24.29
C MET A 331 12.50 -0.07 -24.25
N LEU A 332 12.54 -1.28 -24.80
CA LEU A 332 13.74 -2.13 -24.83
C LEU A 332 14.88 -1.53 -25.67
N ARG A 333 14.56 -0.83 -26.76
CA ARG A 333 15.54 -0.19 -27.65
C ARG A 333 16.11 1.08 -27.03
N GLU A 334 15.24 1.94 -26.53
CA GLU A 334 15.55 3.29 -26.05
C GLU A 334 16.21 3.27 -24.65
N ASN A 335 15.86 2.29 -23.80
CA ASN A 335 16.31 2.25 -22.40
C ASN A 335 17.28 1.09 -22.10
N VAL A 336 18.03 1.23 -21.00
CA VAL A 336 18.89 0.16 -20.47
C VAL A 336 18.07 -0.77 -19.56
N VAL A 337 17.21 -1.57 -20.20
CA VAL A 337 16.44 -2.63 -19.54
C VAL A 337 17.36 -3.81 -19.22
N CYS A 338 17.31 -4.35 -18.00
CA CYS A 338 18.20 -5.42 -17.54
C CYS A 338 17.40 -6.64 -17.07
N PHE A 339 17.90 -7.84 -17.37
CA PHE A 339 17.30 -9.08 -16.87
C PHE A 339 17.34 -9.13 -15.33
N THR A 340 16.35 -9.79 -14.72
CA THR A 340 16.16 -9.96 -13.27
C THR A 340 15.85 -8.66 -12.50
N LYS A 341 16.31 -7.49 -12.99
CA LYS A 341 16.03 -6.17 -12.39
C LYS A 341 14.78 -5.52 -12.97
N HIS A 342 14.66 -5.51 -14.29
CA HIS A 342 13.57 -4.84 -15.03
C HIS A 342 12.72 -5.83 -15.86
N LEU A 343 13.24 -7.02 -16.14
CA LEU A 343 12.62 -7.99 -17.04
C LEU A 343 12.96 -9.43 -16.68
N ASP A 344 11.97 -10.31 -16.64
CA ASP A 344 12.13 -11.77 -16.59
C ASP A 344 11.67 -12.43 -17.89
N ILE A 345 12.35 -13.50 -18.28
CA ILE A 345 11.89 -14.47 -19.29
C ILE A 345 11.55 -15.77 -18.58
N THR A 346 10.33 -16.27 -18.77
CA THR A 346 9.83 -17.46 -18.06
C THR A 346 9.06 -18.42 -18.96
N SER A 347 9.05 -19.70 -18.59
CA SER A 347 8.17 -20.71 -19.18
C SER A 347 7.60 -21.62 -18.09
N TYR A 348 6.46 -22.23 -18.38
CA TYR A 348 5.89 -23.32 -17.61
C TYR A 348 5.47 -24.45 -18.56
N THR A 349 6.20 -25.57 -18.49
CA THR A 349 6.05 -26.74 -19.36
C THR A 349 6.19 -28.00 -18.54
N ASP A 350 5.35 -29.01 -18.79
CA ASP A 350 5.36 -30.31 -18.10
C ASP A 350 5.37 -30.20 -16.56
N GLY A 351 4.70 -29.19 -16.02
CA GLY A 351 4.60 -28.94 -14.57
C GLY A 351 5.77 -28.18 -13.95
N VAL A 352 6.80 -27.81 -14.73
CA VAL A 352 8.02 -27.13 -14.26
C VAL A 352 8.06 -25.68 -14.72
N ARG A 353 8.37 -24.74 -13.81
CA ARG A 353 8.50 -23.31 -14.09
C ARG A 353 9.96 -22.85 -14.14
N GLU A 354 10.42 -22.40 -15.30
CA GLU A 354 11.82 -22.04 -15.56
C GLU A 354 12.02 -20.53 -15.71
N THR A 355 13.23 -20.04 -15.38
CA THR A 355 13.71 -18.68 -15.67
C THR A 355 14.82 -18.78 -16.69
N HIS A 356 14.72 -18.02 -17.79
CA HIS A 356 15.72 -18.03 -18.88
C HIS A 356 16.58 -16.77 -18.93
N ASN A 357 16.51 -15.94 -17.88
CA ASN A 357 17.31 -14.72 -17.73
C ASN A 357 18.81 -15.00 -17.92
N VAL A 358 19.44 -14.26 -18.84
CA VAL A 358 20.90 -14.16 -18.94
C VAL A 358 21.39 -12.94 -18.14
N SER A 359 22.70 -12.80 -17.94
CA SER A 359 23.25 -11.64 -17.24
C SER A 359 23.28 -10.37 -18.12
N GLY A 360 22.93 -9.22 -17.53
CA GLY A 360 23.09 -7.90 -18.14
C GLY A 360 21.84 -7.37 -18.87
N ARG A 361 22.07 -6.58 -19.94
CA ARG A 361 21.00 -5.86 -20.66
C ARG A 361 20.12 -6.82 -21.45
N ALA A 362 18.80 -6.66 -21.29
CA ALA A 362 17.77 -7.31 -22.08
C ALA A 362 17.70 -6.69 -23.48
N GLN A 363 18.57 -7.13 -24.38
CA GLN A 363 18.61 -6.67 -25.77
C GLN A 363 17.34 -7.12 -26.51
N PRO A 364 16.65 -6.25 -27.28
CA PRO A 364 15.38 -6.57 -27.94
C PRO A 364 15.42 -7.88 -28.74
N ASN A 365 16.46 -8.08 -29.56
CA ASN A 365 16.59 -9.29 -30.38
C ASN A 365 16.62 -10.60 -29.55
N LEU A 366 17.20 -10.58 -28.35
CA LEU A 366 17.26 -11.75 -27.47
C LEU A 366 15.93 -11.97 -26.75
N VAL A 367 15.29 -10.89 -26.29
CA VAL A 367 13.94 -10.95 -25.69
C VAL A 367 12.93 -11.52 -26.69
N TRP A 368 12.99 -11.08 -27.95
CA TRP A 368 12.10 -11.55 -29.01
C TRP A 368 12.44 -12.95 -29.53
N ASP A 369 13.71 -13.38 -29.50
CA ASP A 369 14.08 -14.77 -29.75
C ASP A 369 13.44 -15.69 -28.69
N PHE A 370 13.59 -15.39 -27.40
CA PHE A 370 12.91 -16.13 -26.32
C PHE A 370 11.38 -16.15 -26.48
N TYR A 371 10.77 -15.00 -26.78
CA TYR A 371 9.33 -14.91 -27.01
C TYR A 371 8.87 -15.79 -28.18
N SER A 372 9.60 -15.78 -29.30
CA SER A 372 9.32 -16.63 -30.47
C SER A 372 9.48 -18.13 -30.18
N ASN A 373 10.28 -18.49 -29.17
CA ASN A 373 10.45 -19.85 -28.67
C ASN A 373 9.48 -20.19 -27.51
N GLY A 374 8.38 -19.45 -27.36
CA GLY A 374 7.28 -19.79 -26.44
C GLY A 374 7.40 -19.24 -25.02
N CYS A 375 8.49 -18.54 -24.68
CA CYS A 375 8.68 -17.95 -23.35
C CYS A 375 7.82 -16.68 -23.16
N SER A 376 7.27 -16.51 -21.96
CA SER A 376 6.66 -15.24 -21.56
C SER A 376 7.73 -14.21 -21.18
N VAL A 377 7.45 -12.96 -21.51
CA VAL A 377 8.22 -11.78 -21.10
C VAL A 377 7.44 -11.11 -19.98
N ARG A 378 8.06 -10.93 -18.82
CA ARG A 378 7.49 -10.18 -17.68
C ARG A 378 8.31 -8.92 -17.45
N LEU A 379 7.67 -7.76 -17.45
CA LEU A 379 8.33 -6.50 -17.03
C LEU A 379 8.09 -6.28 -15.55
N LEU A 380 9.18 -6.00 -14.84
CA LEU A 380 9.22 -5.64 -13.42
C LEU A 380 9.31 -4.12 -13.31
N ASN A 381 8.50 -3.50 -12.46
CA ASN A 381 8.48 -2.04 -12.28
C ASN A 381 8.35 -1.23 -13.61
N PRO A 382 7.38 -1.56 -14.50
CA PRO A 382 7.21 -0.94 -15.81
C PRO A 382 7.05 0.59 -15.76
N GLN A 383 6.54 1.14 -14.66
CA GLN A 383 6.44 2.58 -14.42
C GLN A 383 7.78 3.33 -14.51
N ALA A 384 8.92 2.65 -14.33
CA ALA A 384 10.24 3.26 -14.50
C ALA A 384 10.57 3.68 -15.95
N PHE A 385 9.83 3.15 -16.93
CA PHE A 385 10.06 3.44 -18.35
C PHE A 385 8.80 3.82 -19.13
N LEU A 386 7.60 3.61 -18.56
CA LEU A 386 6.31 3.75 -19.25
C LEU A 386 5.43 4.79 -18.53
N PRO A 387 5.45 6.08 -18.95
CA PRO A 387 4.85 7.19 -18.21
C PRO A 387 3.35 7.05 -17.93
N LYS A 388 2.57 6.41 -18.82
CA LYS A 388 1.14 6.16 -18.59
C LYS A 388 0.89 5.16 -17.44
N ILE A 389 1.78 4.21 -17.23
CA ILE A 389 1.71 3.28 -16.08
C ILE A 389 2.21 3.97 -14.81
N HIS A 390 3.20 4.85 -14.90
CA HIS A 390 3.58 5.73 -13.78
C HIS A 390 2.41 6.60 -13.33
N ALA A 391 1.72 7.29 -14.23
CA ALA A 391 0.55 8.11 -13.89
C ALA A 391 -0.61 7.30 -13.29
N LEU A 392 -0.88 6.10 -13.84
CA LEU A 392 -1.87 5.17 -13.30
C LEU A 392 -1.54 4.74 -11.86
N ASN A 393 -0.31 4.30 -11.62
CA ASN A 393 0.14 3.84 -10.30
C ASN A 393 0.21 5.00 -9.29
N ALA A 394 0.82 6.13 -9.66
CA ALA A 394 1.01 7.30 -8.79
C ALA A 394 -0.31 7.96 -8.37
N THR A 395 -1.35 7.87 -9.20
CA THR A 395 -2.70 8.36 -8.84
C THR A 395 -3.48 7.32 -8.02
N LEU A 396 -3.27 6.02 -8.24
CA LEU A 396 -3.91 4.97 -7.43
C LEU A 396 -3.29 4.80 -6.03
N GLN A 397 -1.99 5.04 -5.84
CA GLN A 397 -1.38 5.04 -4.49
C GLN A 397 -1.97 6.16 -3.61
N ASP A 398 -2.36 7.29 -4.20
CA ASP A 398 -3.03 8.40 -3.51
C ASP A 398 -4.43 8.00 -3.01
N TYR A 399 -5.10 7.09 -3.72
CA TYR A 399 -6.37 6.49 -3.32
C TYR A 399 -6.21 5.38 -2.26
N PHE A 400 -5.26 4.46 -2.45
CA PHE A 400 -5.08 3.31 -1.56
C PHE A 400 -4.29 3.62 -0.27
N GLY A 401 -3.56 4.74 -0.21
CA GLY A 401 -2.72 5.09 0.94
C GLY A 401 -1.53 4.15 1.16
N CYS A 402 -1.10 3.44 0.11
CA CYS A 402 0.05 2.54 0.09
C CYS A 402 0.63 2.47 -1.33
N PHE A 403 1.84 1.93 -1.48
CA PHE A 403 2.47 1.78 -2.79
C PHE A 403 1.62 0.95 -3.75
N VAL A 404 1.44 1.45 -4.98
CA VAL A 404 0.82 0.72 -6.09
C VAL A 404 1.89 0.38 -7.11
N GLY A 405 2.20 -0.91 -7.17
CA GLY A 405 3.10 -1.49 -8.17
C GLY A 405 2.35 -1.96 -9.41
N ALA A 406 3.11 -2.29 -10.45
CA ALA A 406 2.60 -3.02 -11.60
C ALA A 406 3.62 -4.08 -12.06
N ASN A 407 3.13 -5.14 -12.70
CA ASN A 407 3.91 -6.03 -13.55
C ASN A 407 3.20 -6.15 -14.90
N VAL A 408 3.96 -6.17 -16.00
CA VAL A 408 3.41 -6.44 -17.34
C VAL A 408 3.75 -7.87 -17.73
N TYR A 409 2.81 -8.60 -18.33
CA TYR A 409 3.02 -9.96 -18.79
C TYR A 409 2.62 -10.08 -20.26
N LEU A 410 3.61 -10.35 -21.11
CA LEU A 410 3.46 -10.64 -22.53
C LEU A 410 3.76 -12.12 -22.79
N THR A 411 2.72 -12.91 -23.10
CA THR A 411 2.83 -14.36 -23.33
C THR A 411 2.53 -14.66 -24.81
N PRO A 412 3.38 -15.44 -25.50
CA PRO A 412 3.17 -15.81 -26.90
C PRO A 412 2.01 -16.83 -27.03
N PRO A 413 1.50 -17.10 -28.25
CA PRO A 413 0.45 -18.09 -28.47
C PRO A 413 0.79 -19.48 -27.91
N ASN A 414 -0.26 -20.22 -27.50
CA ASN A 414 -0.20 -21.63 -27.11
C ASN A 414 0.79 -21.94 -25.96
N SER A 415 1.03 -21.02 -25.02
CA SER A 415 2.01 -21.20 -23.95
C SER A 415 1.56 -20.70 -22.56
N GLN A 416 2.30 -21.12 -21.53
CA GLN A 416 2.11 -20.69 -20.15
C GLN A 416 3.46 -20.22 -19.59
N GLY A 417 3.48 -19.08 -18.91
CA GLY A 417 4.71 -18.48 -18.38
C GLY A 417 5.02 -18.83 -16.92
N PHE A 418 3.99 -19.20 -16.15
CA PHE A 418 4.06 -19.31 -14.69
C PHE A 418 3.27 -20.53 -14.20
N ALA A 419 3.78 -21.18 -13.15
CA ALA A 419 3.05 -22.21 -12.43
C ALA A 419 1.89 -21.60 -11.61
N PRO A 420 0.92 -22.41 -11.15
CA PRO A 420 -0.06 -21.98 -10.16
C PRO A 420 0.59 -21.44 -8.88
N HIS A 421 0.16 -20.26 -8.42
CA HIS A 421 0.63 -19.61 -7.19
C HIS A 421 -0.41 -18.63 -6.65
N TYR A 422 -0.22 -18.12 -5.43
CA TYR A 422 -0.87 -16.90 -4.94
C TYR A 422 0.19 -15.85 -4.56
N ASP A 423 -0.19 -14.58 -4.65
CA ASP A 423 0.64 -13.46 -4.21
C ASP A 423 0.22 -12.91 -2.84
N ASP A 424 1.03 -11.99 -2.29
CA ASP A 424 0.80 -11.21 -1.07
C ASP A 424 0.21 -9.81 -1.29
N ILE A 425 -0.33 -9.56 -2.49
CA ILE A 425 -0.90 -8.28 -2.92
C ILE A 425 -2.34 -8.41 -3.39
N GLU A 426 -3.09 -7.32 -3.30
CA GLU A 426 -4.42 -7.21 -3.92
C GLU A 426 -4.22 -6.94 -5.42
N ALA A 427 -4.68 -7.87 -6.27
CA ALA A 427 -4.34 -7.89 -7.69
C ALA A 427 -5.50 -7.40 -8.56
N PHE A 428 -5.20 -6.48 -9.50
CA PHE A 428 -6.10 -6.07 -10.58
C PHE A 428 -5.43 -6.36 -11.93
N VAL A 429 -5.93 -7.37 -12.65
CA VAL A 429 -5.48 -7.76 -13.98
C VAL A 429 -6.28 -6.99 -15.03
N LEU A 430 -5.60 -6.17 -15.83
CA LEU A 430 -6.15 -5.41 -16.95
C LEU A 430 -5.69 -6.09 -18.25
N GLN A 431 -6.61 -6.71 -18.99
CA GLN A 431 -6.29 -7.36 -20.26
C GLN A 431 -6.17 -6.29 -21.36
N ILE A 432 -4.99 -6.17 -21.99
CA ILE A 432 -4.65 -5.09 -22.93
C ILE A 432 -4.71 -5.56 -24.38
N GLU A 433 -4.08 -6.68 -24.71
CA GLU A 433 -4.07 -7.25 -26.07
C GLU A 433 -4.28 -8.76 -26.04
N GLY A 434 -4.82 -9.30 -27.12
CA GLY A 434 -5.00 -10.75 -27.30
C GLY A 434 -5.86 -11.39 -26.22
N LYS A 435 -5.70 -12.70 -26.00
CA LYS A 435 -6.59 -13.48 -25.13
C LYS A 435 -5.83 -14.40 -24.19
N LYS A 436 -6.27 -14.48 -22.93
CA LYS A 436 -5.68 -15.39 -21.93
C LYS A 436 -6.74 -16.18 -21.20
N HIS A 437 -6.55 -17.50 -21.13
CA HIS A 437 -7.34 -18.40 -20.31
C HIS A 437 -6.82 -18.31 -18.86
N TRP A 438 -7.68 -17.87 -17.94
CA TRP A 438 -7.40 -17.71 -16.52
C TRP A 438 -8.20 -18.71 -15.69
N LYS A 439 -7.53 -19.27 -14.69
CA LYS A 439 -8.16 -20.06 -13.63
C LYS A 439 -7.81 -19.47 -12.27
N VAL A 440 -8.82 -19.21 -11.46
CA VAL A 440 -8.69 -18.71 -10.09
C VAL A 440 -9.34 -19.69 -9.13
N TYR A 441 -8.67 -19.96 -8.02
CA TYR A 441 -9.01 -20.96 -7.01
C TYR A 441 -9.10 -20.28 -5.65
N PRO A 442 -9.95 -20.76 -4.73
CA PRO A 442 -10.00 -20.23 -3.38
C PRO A 442 -8.74 -20.63 -2.60
N PRO A 443 -8.37 -19.88 -1.54
CA PRO A 443 -7.40 -20.33 -0.55
C PRO A 443 -7.69 -21.77 -0.08
N ARG A 444 -6.67 -22.64 -0.01
CA ARG A 444 -6.91 -24.08 0.25
C ARG A 444 -7.31 -24.36 1.70
N ASN A 445 -7.01 -23.43 2.60
CA ASN A 445 -7.31 -23.48 4.03
C ASN A 445 -7.19 -22.08 4.66
N ASP A 446 -7.71 -21.90 5.88
CA ASP A 446 -7.76 -20.63 6.61
C ASP A 446 -6.41 -19.90 6.76
N LYS A 447 -5.26 -20.59 6.68
CA LYS A 447 -3.93 -19.97 6.75
C LYS A 447 -3.47 -19.29 5.45
N GLU A 448 -4.13 -19.62 4.34
CA GLU A 448 -3.88 -19.07 3.00
C GLU A 448 -4.88 -17.96 2.67
N VAL A 449 -5.77 -17.60 3.60
CA VAL A 449 -6.68 -16.45 3.47
C VAL A 449 -5.94 -15.19 3.88
N LEU A 450 -5.82 -14.22 2.98
CA LEU A 450 -5.11 -12.95 3.18
C LEU A 450 -3.67 -13.10 3.72
N PRO A 451 -2.81 -13.94 3.09
CA PRO A 451 -1.43 -14.17 3.53
C PRO A 451 -0.58 -12.89 3.47
N ARG A 452 0.47 -12.84 4.29
CA ARG A 452 1.47 -11.74 4.30
C ARG A 452 2.62 -11.94 3.30
N PHE A 453 2.71 -13.10 2.65
CA PHE A 453 3.81 -13.52 1.79
C PHE A 453 3.31 -14.42 0.66
N SER A 454 3.87 -14.29 -0.54
CA SER A 454 3.50 -15.11 -1.71
C SER A 454 3.80 -16.60 -1.51
N SER A 455 3.09 -17.45 -2.25
CA SER A 455 3.27 -18.90 -2.20
C SER A 455 4.53 -19.37 -2.95
N PRO A 456 5.01 -20.60 -2.69
CA PRO A 456 5.79 -21.32 -3.70
C PRO A 456 4.93 -21.62 -4.94
N ASN A 457 5.57 -22.05 -6.03
CA ASN A 457 4.88 -22.66 -7.17
C ASN A 457 4.21 -23.97 -6.72
N PHE A 458 2.93 -24.16 -7.04
CA PHE A 458 2.18 -25.39 -6.77
C PHE A 458 2.11 -26.30 -8.00
N SER A 459 1.94 -27.60 -7.77
CA SER A 459 1.57 -28.55 -8.83
C SER A 459 0.05 -28.54 -9.09
N GLN A 460 -0.40 -29.16 -10.18
CA GLN A 460 -1.84 -29.25 -10.50
C GLN A 460 -2.61 -30.14 -9.52
N GLU A 461 -1.93 -31.07 -8.84
CA GLU A 461 -2.51 -31.96 -7.81
C GLU A 461 -2.69 -31.26 -6.45
N GLU A 462 -1.98 -30.14 -6.23
CA GLU A 462 -2.05 -29.33 -5.00
C GLU A 462 -3.18 -28.29 -5.01
N ILE A 463 -3.74 -28.00 -6.17
CA ILE A 463 -4.77 -26.98 -6.37
C ILE A 463 -6.10 -27.67 -6.68
N GLY A 464 -7.18 -27.20 -6.04
CA GLY A 464 -8.50 -27.84 -6.15
C GLY A 464 -9.22 -27.52 -7.46
N GLU A 465 -10.54 -27.55 -7.45
CA GLU A 465 -11.34 -27.03 -8.57
C GLU A 465 -11.31 -25.49 -8.60
N PRO A 466 -11.25 -24.86 -9.79
CA PRO A 466 -11.32 -23.41 -9.90
C PRO A 466 -12.72 -22.89 -9.54
N ILE A 467 -12.78 -21.73 -8.88
CA ILE A 467 -14.02 -20.96 -8.67
C ILE A 467 -14.33 -20.04 -9.86
N LEU A 468 -13.32 -19.75 -10.68
CA LEU A 468 -13.44 -18.98 -11.92
C LEU A 468 -12.52 -19.61 -12.96
N ASP A 469 -13.07 -19.97 -14.12
CA ASP A 469 -12.37 -20.55 -15.27
C ASP A 469 -12.91 -19.81 -16.52
N VAL A 470 -12.15 -18.85 -17.04
CA VAL A 470 -12.61 -17.83 -18.00
C VAL A 470 -11.51 -17.43 -18.97
N THR A 471 -11.87 -17.02 -20.20
CA THR A 471 -10.93 -16.34 -21.09
C THR A 471 -11.17 -14.84 -21.02
N LEU A 472 -10.11 -14.07 -20.70
CA LEU A 472 -10.13 -12.61 -20.75
C LEU A 472 -9.86 -12.11 -22.16
N GLU A 473 -10.58 -11.09 -22.58
CA GLU A 473 -10.38 -10.36 -23.83
C GLU A 473 -9.97 -8.89 -23.54
N PRO A 474 -9.45 -8.13 -24.53
CA PRO A 474 -9.01 -6.75 -24.30
C PRO A 474 -10.12 -5.89 -23.68
N GLY A 475 -9.75 -5.05 -22.71
CA GLY A 475 -10.69 -4.23 -21.93
C GLY A 475 -11.27 -4.93 -20.70
N ASP A 476 -11.17 -6.26 -20.55
CA ASP A 476 -11.64 -6.96 -19.35
C ASP A 476 -10.77 -6.64 -18.13
N LEU A 477 -11.40 -6.62 -16.94
CA LEU A 477 -10.72 -6.49 -15.64
C LEU A 477 -11.04 -7.70 -14.76
N LEU A 478 -10.01 -8.37 -14.24
CA LEU A 478 -10.11 -9.42 -13.23
C LEU A 478 -9.41 -8.98 -11.93
N TYR A 479 -10.17 -8.80 -10.85
CA TYR A 479 -9.64 -8.59 -9.50
C TYR A 479 -9.71 -9.88 -8.68
N PHE A 480 -8.72 -10.12 -7.83
CA PHE A 480 -8.78 -11.11 -6.74
C PHE A 480 -7.93 -10.70 -5.53
N PRO A 481 -8.37 -11.05 -4.29
CA PRO A 481 -7.56 -10.82 -3.10
C PRO A 481 -6.28 -11.64 -3.04
N ARG A 482 -5.31 -11.20 -2.23
CA ARG A 482 -4.11 -11.99 -1.90
C ARG A 482 -4.48 -13.34 -1.29
N GLY A 483 -3.72 -14.38 -1.63
CA GLY A 483 -4.01 -15.77 -1.23
C GLY A 483 -4.93 -16.56 -2.17
N PHE A 484 -5.62 -15.92 -3.13
CA PHE A 484 -6.32 -16.64 -4.19
C PHE A 484 -5.29 -17.20 -5.18
N ILE A 485 -5.22 -18.53 -5.27
CA ILE A 485 -4.33 -19.21 -6.22
C ILE A 485 -4.85 -18.93 -7.63
N HIS A 486 -3.94 -18.67 -8.55
CA HIS A 486 -4.28 -18.44 -9.96
C HIS A 486 -3.24 -19.05 -10.90
N GLN A 487 -3.66 -19.31 -12.14
CA GLN A 487 -2.78 -19.62 -13.26
C GLN A 487 -3.41 -19.11 -14.57
N ALA A 488 -2.57 -18.82 -15.58
CA ALA A 488 -3.04 -18.32 -16.86
C ALA A 488 -2.16 -18.75 -18.05
N SER A 489 -2.79 -19.24 -19.11
CA SER A 489 -2.17 -19.64 -20.39
C SER A 489 -2.80 -18.89 -21.57
N THR A 490 -2.08 -18.74 -22.67
CA THR A 490 -2.67 -18.22 -23.92
C THR A 490 -3.52 -19.29 -24.62
N VAL A 491 -4.49 -18.83 -25.39
CA VAL A 491 -5.34 -19.70 -26.21
C VAL A 491 -4.69 -19.98 -27.58
N GLU A 492 -5.30 -20.87 -28.38
CA GLU A 492 -4.76 -21.24 -29.69
C GLU A 492 -4.69 -20.03 -30.64
N GLY A 493 -3.48 -19.74 -31.14
CA GLY A 493 -3.22 -18.74 -32.17
C GLY A 493 -3.14 -17.28 -31.70
N GLU A 494 -3.45 -16.98 -30.43
CA GLU A 494 -3.52 -15.62 -29.88
C GLU A 494 -2.44 -15.39 -28.82
N HIS A 495 -1.73 -14.27 -28.88
CA HIS A 495 -0.88 -13.84 -27.76
C HIS A 495 -1.74 -13.28 -26.61
N SER A 496 -1.10 -12.86 -25.53
CA SER A 496 -1.74 -12.02 -24.51
C SER A 496 -0.77 -11.01 -23.94
N LEU A 497 -1.23 -9.76 -23.87
CA LEU A 497 -0.65 -8.70 -23.04
C LEU A 497 -1.63 -8.34 -21.93
N HIS A 498 -1.17 -8.34 -20.67
CA HIS A 498 -1.90 -7.75 -19.55
C HIS A 498 -0.98 -6.98 -18.60
N ILE A 499 -1.58 -6.07 -17.85
CA ILE A 499 -0.96 -5.40 -16.70
C ILE A 499 -1.62 -5.97 -15.45
N THR A 500 -0.83 -6.39 -14.46
CA THR A 500 -1.32 -6.65 -13.10
C THR A 500 -0.91 -5.48 -12.23
N LEU A 501 -1.88 -4.64 -11.85
CA LEU A 501 -1.69 -3.65 -10.79
C LEU A 501 -1.74 -4.36 -9.44
N SER A 502 -0.85 -3.99 -8.53
CA SER A 502 -0.68 -4.62 -7.22
C SER A 502 -0.66 -3.58 -6.11
N ALA A 503 -1.54 -3.73 -5.12
CA ALA A 503 -1.63 -2.83 -3.96
C ALA A 503 -1.62 -3.61 -2.64
N TYR A 504 -1.57 -2.87 -1.52
CA TYR A 504 -1.83 -3.38 -0.16
C TYR A 504 -0.83 -4.41 0.41
N GLN A 505 0.37 -4.54 -0.18
CA GLN A 505 1.44 -5.35 0.42
C GLN A 505 1.74 -4.86 1.84
N LYS A 506 1.81 -5.76 2.83
CA LYS A 506 2.10 -5.45 4.24
C LYS A 506 1.29 -4.27 4.82
N THR A 507 0.04 -4.09 4.36
CA THR A 507 -0.87 -3.01 4.79
C THR A 507 -2.02 -3.57 5.66
N ALA A 508 -1.73 -4.53 6.54
CA ALA A 508 -2.72 -5.16 7.42
C ALA A 508 -2.58 -4.71 8.88
N TRP A 509 -3.60 -5.03 9.70
CA TRP A 509 -3.62 -4.70 11.14
C TRP A 509 -2.39 -5.18 11.92
N VAL A 510 -1.78 -6.30 11.50
CA VAL A 510 -0.57 -6.82 12.14
C VAL A 510 0.65 -5.96 11.83
N ASP A 511 0.76 -5.41 10.61
CA ASP A 511 1.87 -4.52 10.23
C ASP A 511 1.80 -3.20 11.03
N LEU A 512 0.59 -2.65 11.24
CA LEU A 512 0.37 -1.51 12.13
C LEU A 512 0.69 -1.83 13.59
N LEU A 513 0.30 -3.01 14.09
CA LEU A 513 0.61 -3.43 15.46
C LEU A 513 2.11 -3.71 15.67
N GLU A 514 2.83 -4.18 14.65
CA GLU A 514 4.29 -4.35 14.67
C GLU A 514 5.02 -3.01 14.84
N LYS A 515 4.51 -1.92 14.27
CA LYS A 515 5.00 -0.54 14.53
C LYS A 515 4.53 0.00 15.89
N THR A 516 3.25 -0.22 16.25
CA THR A 516 2.62 0.42 17.43
C THR A 516 3.01 -0.22 18.76
N LEU A 517 3.15 -1.55 18.82
CA LEU A 517 3.40 -2.26 20.09
C LEU A 517 4.75 -1.89 20.76
N PRO A 518 5.89 -1.75 20.03
CA PRO A 518 7.13 -1.25 20.60
C PRO A 518 6.98 0.15 21.24
N LEU A 519 6.26 1.06 20.58
CA LEU A 519 6.00 2.41 21.09
C LEU A 519 5.13 2.38 22.35
N ALA A 520 4.07 1.58 22.34
CA ALA A 520 3.21 1.38 23.51
C ALA A 520 3.96 0.77 24.69
N LEU A 521 4.90 -0.16 24.44
CA LEU A 521 5.77 -0.74 25.47
C LEU A 521 6.79 0.28 26.01
N LYS A 522 7.42 1.09 25.15
CA LYS A 522 8.33 2.18 25.55
C LYS A 522 7.60 3.17 26.49
N LYS A 523 6.37 3.54 26.13
CA LYS A 523 5.51 4.43 26.94
C LYS A 523 5.05 3.79 28.26
N ALA A 524 4.56 2.56 28.21
CA ALA A 524 4.16 1.80 29.40
C ALA A 524 5.33 1.63 30.39
N ALA A 525 6.54 1.35 29.88
CA ALA A 525 7.74 1.24 30.70
C ALA A 525 8.19 2.58 31.31
N ALA A 526 7.88 3.72 30.70
CA ALA A 526 8.13 5.04 31.30
C ALA A 526 7.08 5.41 32.37
N GLU A 527 5.80 5.17 32.11
CA GLU A 527 4.69 5.69 32.93
C GLU A 527 4.19 4.73 34.02
N ASP A 528 4.26 3.41 33.81
CA ASP A 528 3.67 2.40 34.71
C ASP A 528 4.72 1.47 35.34
N VAL A 529 4.81 1.52 36.67
CA VAL A 529 5.76 0.69 37.44
C VAL A 529 5.48 -0.81 37.32
N GLU A 530 4.25 -1.23 37.00
CA GLU A 530 3.92 -2.66 36.82
C GLU A 530 4.68 -3.27 35.63
N PHE A 531 4.96 -2.49 34.58
CA PHE A 531 5.79 -2.92 33.44
C PHE A 531 7.29 -2.88 33.74
N ARG A 532 7.71 -2.16 34.79
CA ARG A 532 9.11 -2.10 35.26
C ARG A 532 9.46 -3.12 36.35
N ARG A 533 8.47 -3.80 36.95
CA ARG A 533 8.74 -4.82 37.99
C ARG A 533 9.50 -5.99 37.38
N GLY A 534 10.59 -6.38 38.05
CA GLY A 534 11.41 -7.51 37.62
C GLY A 534 10.63 -8.82 37.62
N LEU A 535 10.97 -9.71 36.69
CA LEU A 535 10.41 -11.06 36.61
C LEU A 535 10.74 -11.87 37.89
N PRO A 536 9.93 -12.90 38.24
CA PRO A 536 10.28 -13.86 39.28
C PRO A 536 11.67 -14.44 39.05
N ARG A 537 12.49 -14.58 40.10
CA ARG A 537 13.92 -14.97 40.00
C ARG A 537 14.14 -16.31 39.28
N ASP A 538 13.14 -17.17 39.30
CA ASP A 538 13.11 -18.52 38.74
C ASP A 538 12.32 -18.62 37.43
N TYR A 539 11.97 -17.50 36.77
CA TYR A 539 11.10 -17.47 35.58
C TYR A 539 11.53 -18.43 34.46
N LEU A 540 12.84 -18.63 34.25
CA LEU A 540 13.41 -19.57 33.29
C LEU A 540 12.98 -21.04 33.53
N ASN A 541 12.68 -21.39 34.78
CA ASN A 541 12.21 -22.71 35.18
C ASN A 541 10.69 -22.87 35.04
N ILE A 542 9.90 -21.79 34.94
CA ILE A 542 8.43 -21.88 34.99
C ILE A 542 7.87 -22.79 33.90
N GLU A 543 8.33 -22.66 32.65
CA GLU A 543 7.83 -23.52 31.56
C GLU A 543 8.39 -24.95 31.56
N HIS A 544 9.62 -25.16 32.06
CA HIS A 544 10.30 -26.46 31.97
C HIS A 544 10.18 -27.32 33.23
N ARG A 545 9.93 -26.70 34.38
CA ARG A 545 9.97 -27.33 35.72
C ARG A 545 8.90 -26.82 36.68
N GLY A 546 8.24 -25.69 36.39
CA GLY A 546 7.13 -25.16 37.18
C GLY A 546 5.89 -26.04 37.08
N GLY A 547 5.10 -26.07 38.15
CA GLY A 547 3.79 -26.73 38.15
C GLY A 547 2.73 -25.91 37.42
N ASP A 548 1.54 -26.49 37.28
CA ASP A 548 0.41 -25.85 36.61
C ASP A 548 -0.02 -24.54 37.28
N VAL A 549 0.21 -24.40 38.60
CA VAL A 549 -0.14 -23.21 39.38
C VAL A 549 0.81 -22.05 39.05
N GLU A 550 2.12 -22.29 39.04
CA GLU A 550 3.15 -21.30 38.73
C GLU A 550 3.03 -20.85 37.26
N LYS A 551 2.88 -21.80 36.33
CA LYS A 551 2.62 -21.51 34.91
C LYS A 551 1.38 -20.65 34.71
N LYS A 552 0.28 -21.01 35.39
CA LYS A 552 -0.97 -20.24 35.32
C LYS A 552 -0.80 -18.84 35.90
N ALA A 553 -0.17 -18.69 37.06
CA ALA A 553 0.06 -17.39 37.68
C ALA A 553 0.92 -16.47 36.79
N PHE A 554 2.02 -16.99 36.23
CA PHE A 554 2.87 -16.26 35.30
C PHE A 554 2.10 -15.83 34.03
N THR A 555 1.34 -16.75 33.45
CA THR A 555 0.50 -16.50 32.26
C THR A 555 -0.59 -15.46 32.55
N ASP A 556 -1.23 -15.51 33.73
CA ASP A 556 -2.28 -14.57 34.10
C ASP A 556 -1.72 -13.17 34.37
N THR A 557 -0.52 -13.05 34.97
CA THR A 557 0.21 -11.78 35.09
C THR A 557 0.53 -11.19 33.72
N ALA A 558 1.07 -11.99 32.79
CA ALA A 558 1.36 -11.55 31.43
C ALA A 558 0.10 -11.06 30.70
N LYS A 559 -1.02 -11.77 30.82
CA LYS A 559 -2.32 -11.33 30.28
C LYS A 559 -2.83 -10.02 30.91
N GLN A 560 -2.64 -9.83 32.22
CA GLN A 560 -3.01 -8.59 32.89
C GLN A 560 -2.18 -7.41 32.37
N LEU A 561 -0.86 -7.59 32.19
CA LEU A 561 0.00 -6.57 31.58
C LEU A 561 -0.40 -6.27 30.13
N VAL A 562 -0.69 -7.28 29.30
CA VAL A 562 -1.21 -7.06 27.93
C VAL A 562 -2.57 -6.33 27.94
N ALA A 563 -3.45 -6.62 28.89
CA ALA A 563 -4.71 -5.88 29.05
C ALA A 563 -4.48 -4.41 29.45
N ARG A 564 -3.52 -4.13 30.34
CA ARG A 564 -3.09 -2.76 30.69
C ARG A 564 -2.46 -2.04 29.50
N LEU A 565 -1.70 -2.77 28.67
CA LEU A 565 -1.04 -2.23 27.47
C LEU A 565 -2.05 -1.63 26.48
N GLY A 566 -3.31 -2.09 26.49
CA GLY A 566 -4.39 -1.53 25.67
C GLY A 566 -4.62 -0.02 25.87
N HIS A 567 -4.32 0.53 27.06
CA HIS A 567 -4.34 1.98 27.27
C HIS A 567 -3.21 2.69 26.53
N PHE A 568 -1.97 2.21 26.68
CA PHE A 568 -0.81 2.79 26.00
C PHE A 568 -0.88 2.59 24.49
N LEU A 569 -1.47 1.48 24.02
CA LEU A 569 -1.73 1.22 22.61
C LEU A 569 -2.60 2.32 21.99
N SER A 570 -3.67 2.76 22.66
CA SER A 570 -4.52 3.84 22.12
C SER A 570 -3.81 5.19 22.07
N LEU A 571 -2.87 5.44 22.99
CA LEU A 571 -2.03 6.64 23.00
C LEU A 571 -0.91 6.60 21.94
N SER A 572 -0.45 5.41 21.55
CA SER A 572 0.64 5.22 20.59
C SER A 572 0.18 4.97 19.15
N LEU A 573 -1.12 4.74 18.92
CA LEU A 573 -1.66 4.39 17.61
C LEU A 573 -1.39 5.45 16.54
N GLY A 574 -1.43 6.74 16.89
CA GLY A 574 -1.08 7.84 15.99
C GLY A 574 0.35 7.70 15.44
N ALA A 575 1.33 7.65 16.35
CA ALA A 575 2.74 7.45 15.99
C ALA A 575 3.00 6.14 15.23
N GLY A 576 2.25 5.06 15.51
CA GLY A 576 2.32 3.83 14.74
C GLY A 576 1.84 4.00 13.29
N VAL A 577 0.79 4.79 13.06
CA VAL A 577 0.33 5.18 11.71
C VAL A 577 1.31 6.15 11.06
N ASP A 578 1.92 7.08 11.80
CA ASP A 578 2.95 7.99 11.27
C ASP A 578 4.20 7.23 10.82
N GLN A 579 4.65 6.20 11.55
CA GLN A 579 5.73 5.31 11.11
C GLN A 579 5.38 4.47 9.87
N MET A 580 4.12 4.06 9.70
CA MET A 580 3.67 3.45 8.44
C MET A 580 3.62 4.48 7.31
N GLY A 581 3.18 5.72 7.60
CA GLY A 581 3.13 6.80 6.62
C GLY A 581 4.52 7.25 6.16
N ALA A 582 5.50 7.31 7.05
CA ALA A 582 6.90 7.59 6.73
C ALA A 582 7.50 6.50 5.84
N GLN A 583 7.22 5.22 6.12
CA GLN A 583 7.58 4.11 5.23
C GLN A 583 6.91 4.27 3.86
N PHE A 584 5.61 4.58 3.80
CA PHE A 584 4.91 4.84 2.54
C PHE A 584 5.52 6.01 1.77
N MET A 585 5.98 7.09 2.41
CA MET A 585 6.68 8.18 1.71
C MET A 585 7.97 7.71 1.02
N HIS A 586 8.65 6.68 1.53
CA HIS A 586 9.82 6.08 0.89
C HIS A 586 9.44 5.05 -0.19
N ASP A 587 8.38 4.27 0.04
CA ASP A 587 7.88 3.27 -0.91
C ASP A 587 7.21 3.90 -2.14
N ALA A 588 6.58 5.06 -1.99
CA ALA A 588 5.75 5.73 -2.98
C ALA A 588 6.51 6.11 -4.26
N LEU A 589 5.81 6.06 -5.40
CA LEU A 589 6.27 6.72 -6.62
C LEU A 589 6.20 8.26 -6.47
N PRO A 590 7.06 9.02 -7.14
CA PRO A 590 6.91 10.46 -7.25
C PRO A 590 5.57 10.79 -7.94
N PRO A 591 4.89 11.89 -7.54
CA PRO A 591 3.58 12.22 -8.10
C PRO A 591 3.69 12.69 -9.55
N VAL A 592 2.72 12.34 -10.38
CA VAL A 592 2.51 13.02 -11.66
C VAL A 592 1.73 14.29 -11.39
N LEU A 593 2.37 15.45 -11.58
CA LEU A 593 1.73 16.76 -11.39
C LEU A 593 0.99 17.20 -12.66
N THR A 594 -0.16 17.87 -12.46
CA THR A 594 -0.81 18.62 -13.54
C THR A 594 0.05 19.79 -14.01
N SER A 595 -0.19 20.30 -15.22
CA SER A 595 0.52 21.48 -15.73
C SER A 595 0.37 22.68 -14.79
N GLU A 596 -0.83 22.94 -14.26
CA GLU A 596 -1.06 24.03 -13.31
C GLU A 596 -0.28 23.83 -12.00
N GLU A 597 -0.24 22.61 -11.44
CA GLU A 597 0.54 22.33 -10.22
C GLU A 597 2.05 22.49 -10.45
N LYS A 598 2.54 22.10 -11.62
CA LYS A 598 3.95 22.28 -11.98
C LYS A 598 4.30 23.75 -12.15
N GLU A 599 3.56 24.49 -12.99
CA GLU A 599 3.74 25.92 -13.20
C GLU A 599 3.66 26.74 -11.91
N LYS A 600 2.83 26.31 -10.96
CA LYS A 600 2.60 26.99 -9.68
C LYS A 600 3.35 26.39 -8.49
N SER A 601 4.35 25.53 -8.70
CA SER A 601 5.34 25.07 -7.70
C SER A 601 6.75 25.50 -8.10
N SER A 602 7.77 25.26 -7.27
CA SER A 602 9.19 25.52 -7.61
C SER A 602 9.67 24.75 -8.86
N LEU A 603 9.01 23.64 -9.21
CA LEU A 603 9.34 22.78 -10.35
C LEU A 603 9.05 23.42 -11.72
N GLY A 604 8.13 24.38 -11.78
CA GLY A 604 7.74 25.09 -13.01
C GLY A 604 7.83 26.61 -12.88
N GLY A 605 7.54 27.17 -11.71
CA GLY A 605 7.80 28.56 -11.32
C GLY A 605 9.17 28.76 -10.63
N GLY A 606 9.39 29.96 -10.08
CA GLY A 606 10.67 30.31 -9.44
C GLY A 606 11.78 30.71 -10.41
N LEU A 607 12.96 30.99 -9.86
CA LEU A 607 14.10 31.57 -10.59
C LEU A 607 14.48 30.76 -11.84
N ARG A 608 14.76 31.44 -12.95
CA ARG A 608 15.22 30.84 -14.21
C ARG A 608 16.48 31.52 -14.71
N MET A 609 17.44 30.71 -15.16
CA MET A 609 18.66 31.16 -15.83
C MET A 609 18.36 31.38 -17.31
N GLU A 610 18.45 32.63 -17.76
CA GLU A 610 18.44 33.00 -19.17
C GLU A 610 19.86 33.05 -19.74
N GLU A 611 19.97 33.39 -21.03
CA GLU A 611 21.26 33.62 -21.68
C GLU A 611 22.10 34.68 -20.92
N ASN A 612 23.43 34.55 -21.02
CA ASN A 612 24.40 35.43 -20.36
C ASN A 612 24.34 35.45 -18.82
N GLY A 613 23.62 34.52 -18.19
CA GLY A 613 23.59 34.37 -16.72
C GLY A 613 22.55 35.24 -16.01
N LYS A 614 21.58 35.81 -16.74
CA LYS A 614 20.50 36.61 -16.16
C LYS A 614 19.50 35.72 -15.41
N LEU A 615 19.19 36.05 -14.16
CA LEU A 615 18.25 35.31 -13.31
C LEU A 615 16.88 36.00 -13.23
N VAL A 616 15.90 35.50 -13.99
CA VAL A 616 14.52 36.03 -14.04
C VAL A 616 13.56 35.24 -13.14
N ASN A 617 12.31 35.72 -13.01
CA ASN A 617 11.21 34.99 -12.37
C ASN A 617 11.43 34.67 -10.88
N ARG A 618 12.06 35.58 -10.13
CA ARG A 618 12.14 35.50 -8.66
C ARG A 618 10.72 35.51 -8.10
N VAL A 619 10.37 34.47 -7.34
CA VAL A 619 9.09 34.38 -6.62
C VAL A 619 9.32 34.87 -5.20
N GLU A 620 8.43 35.72 -4.71
CA GLU A 620 8.45 36.22 -3.34
C GLU A 620 7.14 35.86 -2.63
N PHE A 621 7.25 35.58 -1.32
CA PHE A 621 6.11 35.23 -0.47
C PHE A 621 5.83 36.37 0.50
N ASP A 622 4.58 36.82 0.52
CA ASP A 622 4.07 37.75 1.52
C ASP A 622 3.03 37.06 2.42
N MET A 623 2.56 37.79 3.43
CA MET A 623 1.55 37.32 4.38
C MET A 623 0.15 37.12 3.75
N ASP A 624 -0.10 37.71 2.57
CA ASP A 624 -1.36 37.62 1.83
C ASP A 624 -1.37 36.53 0.76
N THR A 625 -0.20 35.96 0.46
CA THR A 625 -0.01 34.86 -0.49
C THR A 625 -0.84 33.66 -0.05
N LYS A 626 -1.39 32.95 -1.03
CA LYS A 626 -2.32 31.84 -0.82
C LYS A 626 -1.70 30.56 -1.33
N VAL A 627 -1.46 29.62 -0.43
CA VAL A 627 -0.75 28.36 -0.68
C VAL A 627 -1.64 27.15 -0.37
N LYS A 628 -1.38 26.02 -1.03
CA LYS A 628 -1.85 24.69 -0.62
C LYS A 628 -0.73 23.68 -0.84
N LEU A 629 -0.84 22.50 -0.23
CA LEU A 629 0.00 21.36 -0.62
C LEU A 629 -0.22 21.02 -2.10
N VAL A 630 0.83 20.57 -2.78
CA VAL A 630 0.77 20.22 -4.20
C VAL A 630 -0.23 19.07 -4.42
N ARG A 631 -0.04 17.94 -3.73
CA ARG A 631 -0.90 16.74 -3.71
C ARG A 631 -1.28 16.39 -2.26
N ALA A 632 -2.34 15.59 -2.05
CA ALA A 632 -2.89 15.31 -0.72
C ALA A 632 -1.92 14.54 0.19
N ASN A 633 -1.34 13.45 -0.32
CA ASN A 633 -0.43 12.58 0.43
C ASN A 633 1.04 12.80 0.03
N ILE A 634 1.42 14.03 -0.38
CA ILE A 634 2.79 14.31 -0.84
C ILE A 634 3.85 14.17 0.26
N CYS A 635 3.44 14.38 1.51
CA CYS A 635 4.33 14.33 2.67
C CYS A 635 3.63 13.83 3.94
N ARG A 636 4.42 13.29 4.87
CA ARG A 636 3.99 12.77 6.17
C ARG A 636 4.84 13.34 7.28
N LEU A 637 4.17 13.85 8.32
CA LEU A 637 4.81 14.21 9.58
C LEU A 637 5.05 12.95 10.42
N ALA A 638 6.26 12.79 10.96
CA ALA A 638 6.59 11.75 11.94
C ALA A 638 7.58 12.28 12.99
N GLU A 639 7.42 11.81 14.23
CA GLU A 639 8.31 12.11 15.36
C GLU A 639 9.35 10.99 15.49
N GLU A 640 10.63 11.36 15.35
CA GLU A 640 11.78 10.50 15.65
C GLU A 640 12.31 10.81 17.06
N GLU A 641 13.36 10.12 17.54
CA GLU A 641 13.77 10.21 18.95
C GLU A 641 14.24 11.61 19.40
N ASP A 642 14.83 12.40 18.49
CA ASP A 642 15.40 13.73 18.78
C ASP A 642 14.82 14.88 17.91
N GLU A 643 14.03 14.57 16.87
CA GLU A 643 13.56 15.55 15.89
C GLU A 643 12.23 15.17 15.23
N VAL A 644 11.51 16.16 14.67
CA VAL A 644 10.29 15.93 13.90
C VAL A 644 10.60 16.08 12.42
N ARG A 645 10.28 15.04 11.64
CA ARG A 645 10.55 14.97 10.20
C ARG A 645 9.29 15.09 9.37
N LEU A 646 9.40 15.78 8.25
CA LEU A 646 8.42 15.80 7.17
C LEU A 646 8.96 14.97 6.01
N TYR A 647 8.69 13.66 6.05
CA TYR A 647 9.02 12.77 4.93
C TYR A 647 8.18 13.14 3.70
N HIS A 648 8.73 13.04 2.50
CA HIS A 648 7.99 13.32 1.25
C HIS A 648 8.39 12.36 0.14
N CYS A 649 7.51 12.17 -0.84
CA CYS A 649 7.74 11.31 -2.00
C CYS A 649 8.04 12.06 -3.31
N LEU A 650 8.09 13.41 -3.28
CA LEU A 650 8.22 14.23 -4.50
C LEU A 650 9.43 13.86 -5.36
N ASP A 651 10.59 13.70 -4.72
CA ASP A 651 11.89 13.48 -5.36
C ASP A 651 12.27 12.00 -5.41
N ASN A 652 11.33 11.09 -5.08
CA ASN A 652 11.61 9.65 -5.11
C ASN A 652 11.98 9.20 -6.53
N PRO A 653 12.99 8.33 -6.68
CA PRO A 653 13.28 7.71 -7.97
C PRO A 653 12.12 6.81 -8.43
N LEU A 654 11.94 6.67 -9.75
CA LEU A 654 11.01 5.70 -10.32
C LEU A 654 11.47 4.24 -10.12
N GLU A 655 12.74 4.04 -9.78
CA GLU A 655 13.27 2.76 -9.33
C GLU A 655 13.04 2.62 -7.83
N TYR A 656 12.25 1.61 -7.44
CA TYR A 656 11.85 1.37 -6.06
C TYR A 656 13.04 1.30 -5.09
N HIS A 657 13.06 2.19 -4.10
CA HIS A 657 14.12 2.31 -3.08
C HIS A 657 15.54 2.47 -3.65
N ALA A 658 15.71 3.10 -4.82
CA ALA A 658 17.06 3.40 -5.34
C ALA A 658 17.81 4.47 -4.53
N ASP A 659 17.08 5.32 -3.81
CA ASP A 659 17.59 6.34 -2.89
C ASP A 659 17.04 6.12 -1.46
N GLU A 660 17.70 6.74 -0.48
CA GLU A 660 17.27 6.78 0.93
C GLU A 660 16.00 7.65 1.12
N PRO A 661 15.25 7.50 2.24
CA PRO A 661 14.06 8.32 2.51
C PRO A 661 14.34 9.82 2.51
N GLN A 662 13.55 10.59 1.75
CA GLN A 662 13.66 12.06 1.68
C GLN A 662 12.79 12.72 2.75
N PHE A 663 13.32 13.72 3.45
CA PHE A 663 12.60 14.47 4.48
C PHE A 663 13.17 15.87 4.74
N LEU A 664 12.31 16.75 5.25
CA LEU A 664 12.73 18.02 5.89
C LEU A 664 12.71 17.86 7.42
N VAL A 665 13.69 18.43 8.11
CA VAL A 665 13.69 18.55 9.58
C VAL A 665 12.91 19.81 9.96
N LEU A 666 11.90 19.67 10.83
CA LEU A 666 11.00 20.75 11.20
C LEU A 666 11.29 21.30 12.60
N HIS A 667 11.29 22.62 12.72
CA HIS A 667 11.17 23.27 14.02
C HIS A 667 9.75 23.04 14.60
N PRO A 668 9.58 22.73 15.90
CA PRO A 668 8.27 22.42 16.49
C PRO A 668 7.20 23.50 16.30
N GLU A 669 7.60 24.78 16.20
CA GLU A 669 6.69 25.91 15.92
C GLU A 669 5.96 25.81 14.57
N GLY A 670 6.54 25.12 13.57
CA GLY A 670 5.92 24.94 12.25
C GLY A 670 4.88 23.82 12.17
N ILE A 671 4.86 22.91 13.14
CA ILE A 671 3.98 21.73 13.14
C ILE A 671 2.49 22.10 13.04
N PRO A 672 1.95 23.11 13.76
CA PRO A 672 0.53 23.43 13.67
C PRO A 672 0.15 24.02 12.29
N ALA A 673 1.05 24.75 11.62
CA ALA A 673 0.84 25.27 10.27
C ALA A 673 0.77 24.13 9.24
N ILE A 674 1.70 23.19 9.27
CA ILE A 674 1.71 22.02 8.37
C ILE A 674 0.47 21.15 8.63
N THR A 675 0.12 20.94 9.91
CA THR A 675 -1.12 20.24 10.30
C THR A 675 -2.38 20.94 9.78
N HIS A 676 -2.38 22.27 9.71
CA HIS A 676 -3.46 23.05 9.13
C HIS A 676 -3.52 22.90 7.60
N LEU A 677 -2.36 22.86 6.92
CA LEU A 677 -2.27 22.62 5.47
C LEU A 677 -2.81 21.23 5.09
N PHE A 678 -2.45 20.17 5.82
CA PHE A 678 -3.02 18.82 5.62
C PHE A 678 -4.56 18.83 5.71
N ARG A 679 -5.11 19.48 6.75
CA ARG A 679 -6.57 19.56 6.97
C ARG A 679 -7.31 20.47 5.99
N SER A 680 -6.59 21.36 5.31
CA SER A 680 -7.18 22.36 4.41
C SER A 680 -7.14 21.95 2.95
N TYR A 681 -6.28 20.99 2.55
CA TYR A 681 -6.21 20.50 1.17
C TYR A 681 -7.60 20.04 0.68
N PRO A 682 -8.01 20.38 -0.56
CA PRO A 682 -7.29 21.09 -1.61
C PRO A 682 -7.45 22.63 -1.58
N ALA A 683 -8.03 23.20 -0.52
CA ALA A 683 -8.27 24.64 -0.44
C ALA A 683 -6.97 25.42 -0.20
N TYR A 684 -6.85 26.57 -0.87
CA TYR A 684 -5.76 27.51 -0.65
C TYR A 684 -5.95 28.28 0.67
N VAL A 685 -4.93 28.26 1.52
CA VAL A 685 -4.86 28.99 2.79
C VAL A 685 -3.97 30.21 2.60
N GLN A 686 -4.39 31.35 3.15
CA GLN A 686 -3.60 32.59 3.16
C GLN A 686 -2.53 32.49 4.26
N VAL A 687 -1.26 32.80 3.96
CA VAL A 687 -0.13 32.54 4.87
C VAL A 687 -0.38 33.11 6.28
N GLN A 688 -0.82 34.36 6.41
CA GLN A 688 -1.12 34.97 7.73
C GLN A 688 -2.13 34.19 8.60
N ARG A 689 -3.00 33.37 7.99
CA ARG A 689 -4.02 32.56 8.68
C ARG A 689 -3.49 31.23 9.21
N LEU A 690 -2.28 30.82 8.82
CA LEU A 690 -1.67 29.61 9.35
C LEU A 690 -1.43 29.75 10.86
N PRO A 691 -1.84 28.74 11.67
CA PRO A 691 -1.64 28.78 13.11
C PRO A 691 -0.17 28.53 13.43
N VAL A 692 0.49 29.56 13.93
CA VAL A 692 1.79 29.53 14.62
C VAL A 692 1.77 30.63 15.67
N ASP A 693 2.55 30.46 16.74
CA ASP A 693 2.67 31.48 17.79
C ASP A 693 3.56 32.64 17.33
N ASN A 694 4.72 32.33 16.71
CA ASN A 694 5.58 33.33 16.09
C ASN A 694 5.26 33.49 14.59
N LYS A 695 4.69 34.64 14.21
CA LYS A 695 4.35 34.92 12.81
C LYS A 695 5.57 35.15 11.91
N GLU A 696 6.72 35.53 12.45
CA GLU A 696 7.95 35.73 11.67
C GLU A 696 8.47 34.40 11.09
N ALA A 697 8.19 33.28 11.76
CA ALA A 697 8.55 31.94 11.29
C ALA A 697 7.73 31.44 10.09
N LEU A 698 6.65 32.12 9.69
CA LEU A 698 5.79 31.66 8.58
C LEU A 698 6.47 31.77 7.21
N LEU A 699 7.11 32.90 6.90
CA LEU A 699 7.68 33.10 5.56
C LEU A 699 8.88 32.17 5.28
N PRO A 700 9.82 31.94 6.22
CA PRO A 700 10.85 30.91 6.06
C PRO A 700 10.23 29.52 5.84
N LEU A 701 9.30 29.10 6.69
CA LEU A 701 8.63 27.79 6.57
C LEU A 701 7.92 27.60 5.21
N ILE A 702 7.28 28.66 4.69
CA ILE A 702 6.64 28.62 3.38
C ILE A 702 7.67 28.61 2.24
N SER A 703 8.82 29.28 2.38
CA SER A 703 9.93 29.16 1.43
C SER A 703 10.49 27.75 1.42
N ASP A 704 10.82 27.16 2.58
CA ASP A 704 11.40 25.82 2.66
C ASP A 704 10.47 24.75 2.03
N LEU A 705 9.17 24.83 2.33
CA LEU A 705 8.16 23.93 1.75
C LEU A 705 7.90 24.21 0.26
N TRP A 706 8.12 25.44 -0.21
CA TRP A 706 8.05 25.81 -1.62
C TRP A 706 9.26 25.30 -2.39
N ASP A 707 10.47 25.53 -1.87
CA ASP A 707 11.73 25.16 -2.51
C ASP A 707 11.84 23.62 -2.61
N ALA A 708 11.39 22.89 -1.58
CA ALA A 708 11.18 21.44 -1.61
C ALA A 708 9.99 20.97 -2.48
N GLY A 709 9.32 21.87 -3.22
CA GLY A 709 8.25 21.56 -4.18
C GLY A 709 6.94 21.04 -3.58
N LEU A 710 6.78 21.07 -2.25
CA LEU A 710 5.63 20.51 -1.54
C LEU A 710 4.40 21.43 -1.59
N LEU A 711 4.57 22.70 -1.96
CA LEU A 711 3.52 23.71 -2.07
C LEU A 711 3.24 24.15 -3.51
N VAL A 712 2.00 24.59 -3.73
CA VAL A 712 1.64 25.45 -4.86
C VAL A 712 1.02 26.76 -4.39
N ALA A 713 1.40 27.86 -5.06
CA ALA A 713 0.87 29.20 -4.79
C ALA A 713 -0.27 29.53 -5.77
N LYS A 714 -1.33 30.19 -5.31
CA LYS A 714 -2.50 30.49 -6.13
C LYS A 714 -2.18 31.42 -7.31
N GLN A 715 -1.30 32.38 -7.02
CA GLN A 715 -0.70 33.34 -7.93
C GLN A 715 0.77 33.46 -7.52
N LEU A 716 1.68 33.51 -8.48
CA LEU A 716 3.08 33.82 -8.24
C LEU A 716 3.23 35.33 -8.29
N GLN A 717 3.64 35.95 -7.19
CA GLN A 717 4.18 37.30 -7.22
C GLN A 717 5.62 37.19 -7.70
N THR A 718 5.89 37.79 -8.85
CA THR A 718 7.26 37.95 -9.35
C THR A 718 7.71 39.37 -9.07
N SER A 719 8.90 39.55 -8.49
CA SER A 719 9.47 40.89 -8.41
C SER A 719 9.74 41.40 -9.83
N PRO A 720 9.30 42.63 -10.18
CA PRO A 720 9.82 43.28 -11.37
C PRO A 720 11.33 43.40 -11.19
N GLN A 721 12.10 42.95 -12.18
CA GLN A 721 13.54 43.20 -12.15
C GLN A 721 13.78 44.70 -12.28
N ASP A 722 14.62 45.25 -11.41
CA ASP A 722 15.38 46.44 -11.75
C ASP A 722 16.27 46.06 -12.97
N ASP A 723 16.11 46.79 -14.08
CA ASP A 723 16.82 46.59 -15.35
C ASP A 723 18.32 46.97 -15.28
#